data_AF-A0A433DKW1-F1
#
_entry.id   AF-A0A433DKW1-F1
#
_cell.length_a   1.000
_cell.length_b   1.000
_cell.length_c   1.000
_cell.angle_alpha   90.00
_cell.angle_beta   90.00
_cell.angle_gamma   90.00
#
_symmetry.space_group_name_H-M   'P 1'
#
loop_
_entity.id
_entity.type
_entity.pdbx_description
1 polymer ?
#
loop_
_entity_poly.entity_id
_entity_poly.type
_entity_poly.pdbx_seq_one_letter_code
_entity_poly.pdbx_strand_id
1 'polypeptide(L)'
;MSHFSISEYFKLLDNGQRQCLHCENKTYKTTDDEVLRNHILTKHPAIINTPPVPPRPQLDSQLDLMEVGTSSSAMQPPSPTEIQGLNTKQLIDYLRDNLPLDDDDLGLLTRNKITGRRFLTLKQVELERWGMAGGPAKDIIEYIAQLKGTPGQKRPSEGEESDAKRRPLTLESAIEKILEGIHLQPQSQTDKAEMPLQDRDFTNPTSIIKDNITHRLNGSVSKADFMILVSGGAPGIGKTRFGQGLYNHLQSHLKVPEWKQPRFEYLYLDFGNGIKLDKYDGDFSAMVIIGLRIAYTFFVDGQYDMPFVNFRDRAMPHAELFKVANVLNYIEDRLRLQNNLPPNQPVFVFLHIDEFQLIDAWDRHMEDVQETLFYNMIGDLAPFILPTKTPKFFVQTFLSGTAPSAVINVKEASRISFEFVPCPLLSMKSRIAIADHFATEYNAPMVGDQYKWKLCKPLLQLLDDTGGLPRALQYLFAVCFNYGGEQFFRSLETQSFNKIFYSTLDRLQGAYNIIKRVKENRRLALELLHHCIDAIPVELDDCLDPNAPKDTIANLERDAHIILSRHKDTPKYIINMPFFFLYTYNYTLGIVPPPLERTFQVDHTMYWQEWELFVAHYEAFRNNLLIRRGFQQLPLEKLYRGAYGKKETLETVVALTNLSVRTSNEQFPNSTNLTDKSDGTKIDWKAGDVIVVNGASAEFGDSFLVRNLSDGTEVLISTQDKWDYGAASIKENTWLKEFNKNISSLTKSALSIDRVITIVFTTQRLDRNLKDAPNLPDDCLLVTKEKFETYFGPVFSSRATFAIAAAINPNFSDLKRLQTIYGVGDVTSAQIAQNRPYRNEEDLRTKIPWLKSRSIDLSGLTYFPFGE
;
A
#
# COMPACT_ATOMS: atom_id res chain seq x y z
N MET A 1 21.79 20.91 -2.27
CA MET A 1 21.14 21.85 -1.32
C MET A 1 20.12 21.05 -0.53
N SER A 2 20.25 20.99 0.80
CA SER A 2 19.42 20.19 1.69
C SER A 2 18.02 20.79 1.85
N HIS A 3 16.99 20.17 1.28
CA HIS A 3 15.61 20.59 1.49
C HIS A 3 15.04 19.92 2.75
N PHE A 4 14.91 20.71 3.82
CA PHE A 4 14.09 20.35 4.99
C PHE A 4 12.62 20.69 4.75
N SER A 5 11.71 20.01 5.46
CA SER A 5 10.27 20.22 5.31
C SER A 5 9.81 21.48 6.03
N ILE A 6 9.01 22.33 5.37
CA ILE A 6 8.42 23.54 5.99
C ILE A 6 7.50 23.16 7.16
N SER A 7 6.85 21.99 7.11
CA SER A 7 5.93 21.53 8.15
C SER A 7 6.59 21.25 9.50
N GLU A 8 7.91 21.02 9.54
CA GLU A 8 8.65 20.82 10.79
C GLU A 8 8.87 22.13 11.56
N TYR A 9 8.82 23.27 10.87
CA TYR A 9 9.17 24.59 11.41
C TYR A 9 7.98 25.55 11.46
N PHE A 10 6.90 25.24 10.73
CA PHE A 10 5.72 26.07 10.62
C PHE A 10 4.43 25.28 10.84
N LYS A 11 3.60 25.75 11.77
CA LYS A 11 2.24 25.26 11.98
C LYS A 11 1.25 26.01 11.11
N LEU A 12 0.32 25.31 10.45
CA LEU A 12 -0.85 25.94 9.81
C LEU A 12 -1.88 26.29 10.88
N LEU A 13 -2.33 27.54 10.88
CA LEU A 13 -3.43 28.00 11.70
C LEU A 13 -4.74 27.88 10.92
N ASP A 14 -5.87 27.76 11.62
CA ASP A 14 -7.21 27.58 11.03
C ASP A 14 -7.62 28.75 10.11
N ASN A 15 -6.98 29.90 10.26
CA ASN A 15 -7.16 31.09 9.41
C ASN A 15 -6.26 31.09 8.15
N GLY A 16 -5.59 29.97 7.86
CA GLY A 16 -4.71 29.79 6.69
C GLY A 16 -3.31 30.40 6.83
N GLN A 17 -2.96 31.01 7.97
CA GLN A 17 -1.62 31.54 8.21
C GLN A 17 -0.63 30.47 8.67
N ARG A 18 0.64 30.65 8.36
CA ARG A 18 1.74 29.79 8.85
C ARG A 18 2.43 30.46 10.03
N GLN A 19 2.50 29.81 11.18
CA GLN A 19 3.17 30.31 12.38
C GLN A 19 4.54 29.64 12.55
N CYS A 20 5.61 30.42 12.68
CA CYS A 20 6.95 29.89 12.94
C CYS A 20 7.04 29.36 14.38
N LEU A 21 7.45 28.10 14.55
CA LEU A 21 7.54 27.44 15.86
C LEU A 21 8.75 27.91 16.69
N HIS A 22 9.71 28.63 16.08
CA HIS A 22 10.98 29.02 16.71
C HIS A 22 11.17 30.54 16.87
N CYS A 23 10.26 31.36 16.34
CA CYS A 23 10.29 32.82 16.47
C CYS A 23 8.98 33.32 17.10
N GLU A 24 8.96 33.52 18.43
CA GLU A 24 7.96 34.29 19.21
C GLU A 24 6.56 34.43 18.57
N ASN A 25 5.95 33.33 18.13
CA ASN A 25 4.62 33.27 17.52
C ASN A 25 4.37 34.16 16.26
N LYS A 26 5.40 34.54 15.50
CA LYS A 26 5.21 35.30 14.24
C LYS A 26 4.43 34.49 13.19
N THR A 27 3.41 35.13 12.58
CA THR A 27 2.57 34.52 11.54
C THR A 27 2.84 35.12 10.16
N TYR A 28 2.74 34.27 9.13
CA TYR A 28 2.97 34.61 7.74
C TYR A 28 1.70 34.33 6.92
N LYS A 29 1.27 35.32 6.12
CA LYS A 29 0.21 35.19 5.11
C LYS A 29 0.79 34.82 3.75
N THR A 30 1.52 33.71 3.67
CA THR A 30 2.03 33.20 2.38
C THR A 30 1.89 31.68 2.31
N THR A 31 1.55 31.19 1.13
CA THR A 31 1.58 29.77 0.76
C THR A 31 2.85 29.40 -0.01
N ASP A 32 3.75 30.37 -0.21
CA ASP A 32 5.02 30.18 -0.90
C ASP A 32 6.08 29.65 0.09
N ASP A 33 6.36 28.36 -0.04
CA ASP A 33 7.34 27.65 0.78
C ASP A 33 8.77 28.18 0.57
N GLU A 34 9.08 28.83 -0.56
CA GLU A 34 10.42 29.40 -0.79
C GLU A 34 10.68 30.62 0.10
N VAL A 35 9.65 31.44 0.32
CA VAL A 35 9.70 32.58 1.25
C VAL A 35 9.91 32.08 2.69
N LEU A 36 9.21 31.02 3.08
CA LEU A 36 9.34 30.41 4.41
C LEU A 36 10.69 29.70 4.60
N ARG A 37 11.22 29.06 3.55
CA ARG A 37 12.57 28.45 3.56
C ARG A 37 13.65 29.51 3.73
N ASN A 38 13.57 30.61 2.97
CA ASN A 38 14.52 31.71 3.08
C ASN A 38 14.46 32.34 4.48
N HIS A 39 13.28 32.41 5.10
CA HIS A 39 13.16 32.83 6.50
C HIS A 39 13.93 31.90 7.46
N ILE A 40 13.79 30.58 7.34
CA ILE A 40 14.51 29.61 8.20
C ILE A 40 16.02 29.71 7.98
N LEU A 41 16.46 29.73 6.72
CA LEU A 41 17.87 29.82 6.36
C LEU A 41 18.54 31.09 6.89
N THR A 42 17.78 32.20 6.95
CA THR A 42 18.31 33.50 7.41
C THR A 42 18.21 33.72 8.92
N LYS A 43 17.21 33.14 9.60
CA LYS A 43 16.95 33.40 11.04
C LYS A 43 17.30 32.24 11.97
N HIS A 44 17.42 31.02 11.46
CA HIS A 44 17.76 29.82 12.26
C HIS A 44 18.90 28.99 11.65
N PRO A 45 20.06 29.59 11.30
CA PRO A 45 21.15 28.88 10.61
C PRO A 45 21.77 27.74 11.45
N ALA A 46 21.62 27.76 12.78
CA ALA A 46 22.17 26.76 13.69
C ALA A 46 21.49 25.38 13.62
N ILE A 47 20.30 25.27 12.99
CA ILE A 47 19.53 24.01 12.96
C ILE A 47 20.09 23.01 11.91
N ILE A 48 20.92 23.48 10.98
CA ILE A 48 21.44 22.66 9.87
C ILE A 48 22.51 21.65 10.32
N ASN A 49 23.07 21.76 11.55
CA ASN A 49 24.30 21.04 11.92
C ASN A 49 24.28 20.21 13.23
N THR A 50 23.15 19.76 13.76
CA THR A 50 23.18 18.87 14.97
C THR A 50 22.15 17.73 14.96
N PRO A 51 22.55 16.48 15.26
CA PRO A 51 21.64 15.35 15.45
C PRO A 51 20.98 15.34 16.85
N PRO A 52 19.81 14.68 17.03
CA PRO A 52 19.01 14.78 18.25
C PRO A 52 19.57 13.94 19.41
N VAL A 53 19.52 14.49 20.64
CA VAL A 53 19.90 13.85 21.91
C VAL A 53 18.64 13.36 22.64
N PRO A 54 18.64 12.16 23.27
CA PRO A 54 17.50 11.63 24.02
C PRO A 54 17.37 12.25 25.44
N PRO A 55 16.16 12.33 26.03
CA PRO A 55 15.95 12.95 27.33
C PRO A 55 16.28 12.01 28.51
N ARG A 56 16.85 12.57 29.59
CA ARG A 56 17.06 11.91 30.90
C ARG A 56 15.91 12.22 31.89
N PRO A 57 15.68 11.32 32.87
CA PRO A 57 14.60 11.44 33.87
C PRO A 57 14.99 12.34 35.06
N GLN A 58 13.99 12.95 35.71
CA GLN A 58 14.13 13.67 36.98
C GLN A 58 13.55 12.87 38.15
N LEU A 59 14.22 12.97 39.30
CA LEU A 59 13.98 12.26 40.55
C LEU A 59 13.76 13.28 41.69
N ASP A 60 12.80 12.95 42.57
CA ASP A 60 12.62 13.23 44.01
C ASP A 60 12.52 14.63 44.63
N SER A 61 11.58 14.72 45.59
CA SER A 61 11.84 15.29 46.93
C SER A 61 10.89 14.72 48.00
N GLN A 62 11.44 14.57 49.21
CA GLN A 62 11.06 13.73 50.36
C GLN A 62 10.17 14.39 51.45
N LEU A 63 9.51 13.51 52.24
CA LEU A 63 9.30 13.43 53.73
C LEU A 63 8.89 14.65 54.59
N ASP A 64 7.92 14.43 55.50
CA ASP A 64 8.20 14.44 56.96
C ASP A 64 7.08 13.81 57.82
N LEU A 65 7.51 13.20 58.94
CA LEU A 65 6.79 12.45 59.98
C LEU A 65 6.29 13.35 61.14
N MET A 66 5.29 12.90 61.92
CA MET A 66 5.27 12.95 63.41
C MET A 66 4.08 12.20 64.03
N GLU A 67 4.37 11.40 65.07
CA GLU A 67 3.45 10.54 65.86
C GLU A 67 2.79 11.24 67.08
N VAL A 68 1.77 10.54 67.63
CA VAL A 68 1.44 10.26 69.06
C VAL A 68 0.05 10.75 69.55
N GLY A 69 -0.75 9.82 70.09
CA GLY A 69 -1.57 10.06 71.29
C GLY A 69 -3.00 9.50 71.31
N THR A 70 -3.19 8.37 72.02
CA THR A 70 -4.45 7.66 72.31
C THR A 70 -5.40 8.37 73.32
N SER A 71 -6.72 8.26 73.15
CA SER A 71 -7.67 7.99 74.25
C SER A 71 -9.10 7.66 73.76
N SER A 72 -9.68 6.58 74.30
CA SER A 72 -11.02 6.06 74.03
C SER A 72 -12.16 6.85 74.69
N SER A 73 -13.30 7.02 74.01
CA SER A 73 -14.62 6.94 74.66
C SER A 73 -15.70 6.52 73.65
N ALA A 74 -16.50 5.51 74.00
CA ALA A 74 -17.59 5.00 73.19
C ALA A 74 -18.73 6.03 73.07
N MET A 75 -19.11 6.38 71.83
CA MET A 75 -20.37 7.08 71.51
C MET A 75 -21.11 6.30 70.42
N GLN A 76 -22.44 6.26 70.53
CA GLN A 76 -23.33 5.61 69.57
C GLN A 76 -23.09 6.11 68.13
N PRO A 77 -23.28 5.26 67.10
CA PRO A 77 -23.05 5.67 65.72
C PRO A 77 -24.03 6.79 65.32
N PRO A 78 -23.54 7.92 64.79
CA PRO A 78 -24.38 9.01 64.33
C PRO A 78 -25.25 8.60 63.13
N SER A 79 -26.40 9.25 63.03
CA SER A 79 -27.33 9.09 61.93
C SER A 79 -26.70 9.53 60.58
N PRO A 80 -27.14 8.96 59.44
CA PRO A 80 -26.70 9.39 58.10
C PRO A 80 -26.82 10.89 57.85
N THR A 81 -27.78 11.54 58.52
CA THR A 81 -28.04 12.97 58.43
C THR A 81 -26.93 13.80 59.08
N GLU A 82 -26.29 13.30 60.14
CA GLU A 82 -25.15 13.95 60.79
C GLU A 82 -23.89 13.84 59.92
N ILE A 83 -23.65 12.69 59.29
CA ILE A 83 -22.51 12.52 58.37
C ILE A 83 -22.67 13.41 57.14
N GLN A 84 -23.88 13.60 56.59
CA GLN A 84 -24.08 14.49 55.43
C GLN A 84 -23.61 15.93 55.67
N GLY A 85 -23.65 16.42 56.92
CA GLY A 85 -23.25 17.78 57.29
C GLY A 85 -21.75 17.99 57.46
N LEU A 86 -20.94 16.93 57.48
CA LEU A 86 -19.50 17.03 57.74
C LEU A 86 -18.73 17.54 56.52
N ASN A 87 -17.88 18.54 56.76
CA ASN A 87 -16.85 18.92 55.79
C ASN A 87 -15.72 17.88 55.75
N THR A 88 -14.81 17.98 54.77
CA THR A 88 -13.73 16.99 54.60
C THR A 88 -12.90 16.77 55.86
N LYS A 89 -12.49 17.84 56.56
CA LYS A 89 -11.68 17.70 57.77
C LYS A 89 -12.45 16.99 58.88
N GLN A 90 -13.69 17.41 59.12
CA GLN A 90 -14.57 16.81 60.11
C GLN A 90 -14.90 15.34 59.80
N LEU A 91 -15.07 15.00 58.51
CA LEU A 91 -15.28 13.63 58.07
C LEU A 91 -14.04 12.78 58.34
N ILE A 92 -12.84 13.28 58.06
CA ILE A 92 -11.59 12.54 58.26
C ILE A 92 -11.34 12.30 59.75
N ASP A 93 -11.50 13.33 60.57
CA ASP A 93 -11.39 13.20 62.03
C ASP A 93 -12.40 12.16 62.55
N TYR A 94 -13.62 12.17 62.02
CA TYR A 94 -14.64 11.17 62.35
C TYR A 94 -14.27 9.75 61.90
N LEU A 95 -13.81 9.55 60.66
CA LEU A 95 -13.46 8.22 60.14
C LEU A 95 -12.24 7.63 60.85
N ARG A 96 -11.28 8.48 61.24
CA ARG A 96 -10.10 8.08 62.03
C ARG A 96 -10.49 7.42 63.35
N ASP A 97 -11.54 7.92 63.99
CA ASP A 97 -12.00 7.41 65.29
C ASP A 97 -12.96 6.20 65.16
N ASN A 98 -13.50 5.92 63.96
CA ASN A 98 -14.60 4.96 63.77
C ASN A 98 -14.31 3.81 62.79
N LEU A 99 -13.23 3.89 62.00
CA LEU A 99 -12.79 2.82 61.11
C LEU A 99 -11.28 2.56 61.28
N PRO A 100 -10.83 1.31 61.12
CA PRO A 100 -9.41 0.96 61.21
C PRO A 100 -8.66 1.34 59.92
N LEU A 101 -8.64 2.63 59.57
CA LEU A 101 -7.94 3.18 58.42
C LEU A 101 -6.62 3.80 58.87
N ASP A 102 -5.55 3.62 58.07
CA ASP A 102 -4.28 4.28 58.33
C ASP A 102 -4.23 5.71 57.76
N ASP A 103 -3.14 6.43 58.02
CA ASP A 103 -2.99 7.82 57.57
C ASP A 103 -2.88 7.95 56.04
N ASP A 104 -2.45 6.90 55.33
CA ASP A 104 -2.39 6.89 53.87
C ASP A 104 -3.79 6.77 53.26
N ASP A 105 -4.62 5.89 53.81
CA ASP A 105 -6.04 5.71 53.44
C ASP A 105 -6.85 6.99 53.70
N LEU A 106 -6.72 7.59 54.87
CA LEU A 106 -7.35 8.86 55.22
C LEU A 106 -6.77 10.02 54.38
N GLY A 107 -5.48 9.95 54.06
CA GLY A 107 -4.81 10.88 53.16
C GLY A 107 -5.36 10.85 51.74
N LEU A 108 -5.81 9.69 51.25
CA LEU A 108 -6.47 9.57 49.94
C LEU A 108 -7.83 10.28 49.91
N LEU A 109 -8.64 10.11 50.94
CA LEU A 109 -9.93 10.79 51.07
C LEU A 109 -9.75 12.31 51.22
N THR A 110 -8.71 12.74 51.95
CA THR A 110 -8.34 14.15 52.12
C THR A 110 -7.88 14.79 50.82
N ARG A 111 -6.96 14.14 50.08
CA ARG A 111 -6.45 14.60 48.77
C ARG A 111 -7.58 14.76 47.75
N ASN A 112 -8.56 13.87 47.80
CA ASN A 112 -9.74 13.92 46.94
C ASN A 112 -10.87 14.84 47.47
N LYS A 113 -10.63 15.57 48.57
CA LYS A 113 -11.57 16.54 49.18
C LYS A 113 -12.98 15.97 49.41
N ILE A 114 -13.06 14.73 49.89
CA ILE A 114 -14.34 14.04 50.11
C ILE A 114 -15.10 14.70 51.26
N THR A 115 -16.33 15.13 51.03
CA THR A 115 -17.25 15.63 52.07
C THR A 115 -18.16 14.51 52.54
N GLY A 116 -18.80 14.66 53.71
CA GLY A 116 -19.67 13.61 54.25
C GLY A 116 -20.87 13.25 53.35
N ARG A 117 -21.40 14.22 52.59
CA ARG A 117 -22.38 13.94 51.52
C ARG A 117 -21.81 13.05 50.42
N ARG A 118 -20.58 13.34 49.95
CA ARG A 118 -19.94 12.54 48.88
C ARG A 118 -19.54 11.16 49.38
N PHE A 119 -19.07 11.07 50.62
CA PHE A 119 -18.69 9.84 51.30
C PHE A 119 -19.80 8.78 51.23
N LEU A 120 -21.03 9.15 51.56
CA LEU A 120 -22.18 8.23 51.51
C LEU A 120 -22.51 7.70 50.11
N THR A 121 -21.87 8.18 49.04
CA THR A 121 -22.11 7.74 47.65
C THR A 121 -20.90 7.06 47.01
N LEU A 122 -19.82 6.87 47.76
CA LEU A 122 -18.60 6.23 47.25
C LEU A 122 -18.87 4.79 46.85
N LYS A 123 -18.15 4.34 45.82
CA LYS A 123 -18.06 2.94 45.39
C LYS A 123 -16.64 2.43 45.60
N GLN A 124 -16.50 1.12 45.87
CA GLN A 124 -15.21 0.48 46.10
C GLN A 124 -14.19 0.77 44.97
N VAL A 125 -14.65 0.67 43.71
CA VAL A 125 -13.83 0.93 42.52
C VAL A 125 -13.29 2.37 42.46
N GLU A 126 -14.00 3.36 43.02
CA GLU A 126 -13.50 4.74 43.07
C GLU A 126 -12.34 4.87 44.06
N LEU A 127 -12.41 4.18 45.20
CA LEU A 127 -11.36 4.16 46.22
C LEU A 127 -10.11 3.42 45.72
N GLU A 128 -10.28 2.25 45.11
CA GLU A 128 -9.19 1.48 44.52
C GLU A 128 -8.50 2.24 43.38
N ARG A 129 -9.26 3.00 42.57
CA ARG A 129 -8.71 3.89 41.54
C ARG A 129 -7.86 5.02 42.13
N TRP A 130 -8.14 5.47 43.34
CA TRP A 130 -7.32 6.47 44.04
C TRP A 130 -6.07 5.87 44.68
N GLY A 131 -5.88 4.54 44.59
CA GLY A 131 -4.74 3.82 45.15
C GLY A 131 -5.01 3.24 46.53
N MET A 132 -6.27 3.18 46.99
CA MET A 132 -6.64 2.53 48.23
C MET A 132 -6.62 1.01 48.06
N ALA A 133 -6.02 0.29 49.01
CA ALA A 133 -6.01 -1.17 48.98
C ALA A 133 -7.44 -1.74 49.13
N GLY A 134 -7.71 -2.90 48.52
CA GLY A 134 -9.06 -3.48 48.48
C GLY A 134 -9.68 -3.80 49.85
N GLY A 135 -8.86 -4.01 50.89
CA GLY A 135 -9.33 -4.19 52.27
C GLY A 135 -9.98 -2.91 52.82
N PRO A 136 -9.20 -1.83 53.03
CA PRO A 136 -9.73 -0.53 53.47
C PRO A 136 -10.88 0.00 52.60
N ALA A 137 -10.78 -0.19 51.27
CA ALA A 137 -11.83 0.20 50.34
C ALA A 137 -13.15 -0.52 50.63
N LYS A 138 -13.09 -1.82 50.94
CA LYS A 138 -14.26 -2.62 51.29
C LYS A 138 -14.83 -2.24 52.67
N ASP A 139 -13.98 -2.00 53.66
CA ASP A 139 -14.38 -1.57 55.01
C ASP A 139 -15.17 -0.25 54.98
N ILE A 140 -14.74 0.72 54.15
CA ILE A 140 -15.46 1.98 53.94
C ILE A 140 -16.85 1.74 53.33
N ILE A 141 -16.96 0.85 52.33
CA ILE A 141 -18.25 0.57 51.67
C ILE A 141 -19.20 -0.18 52.60
N GLU A 142 -18.71 -1.14 53.36
CA GLU A 142 -19.52 -1.86 54.36
C GLU A 142 -20.02 -0.90 55.44
N TYR A 143 -19.17 0.03 55.89
CA TYR A 143 -19.58 1.06 56.85
C TYR A 143 -20.64 2.02 56.29
N ILE A 144 -20.51 2.45 55.02
CA ILE A 144 -21.56 3.25 54.35
C ILE A 144 -22.88 2.47 54.27
N ALA A 145 -22.83 1.15 54.05
CA ALA A 145 -24.03 0.30 54.02
C ALA A 145 -24.68 0.16 55.41
N GLN A 146 -23.88 0.07 56.47
CA GLN A 146 -24.35 0.08 57.85
C GLN A 146 -25.01 1.40 58.22
N LEU A 147 -24.40 2.53 57.86
CA LEU A 147 -24.96 3.87 58.08
C LEU A 147 -26.32 4.01 57.38
N LYS A 148 -26.45 3.51 56.15
CA LYS A 148 -27.72 3.54 55.39
C LYS A 148 -28.81 2.60 55.92
N GLY A 149 -28.56 1.85 56.99
CA GLY A 149 -29.57 1.07 57.70
C GLY A 149 -30.01 -0.21 56.99
N THR A 150 -29.08 -0.97 56.40
CA THR A 150 -29.41 -2.27 55.78
C THR A 150 -28.75 -3.44 56.52
N PRO A 151 -29.43 -4.09 57.49
CA PRO A 151 -29.04 -5.41 57.97
C PRO A 151 -29.54 -6.51 57.02
N GLY A 152 -28.71 -7.54 56.85
CA GLY A 152 -28.88 -8.59 55.86
C GLY A 152 -30.14 -9.47 55.95
N GLN A 153 -30.46 -10.03 54.78
CA GLN A 153 -31.27 -11.23 54.48
C GLN A 153 -32.13 -11.85 55.61
N LYS A 154 -33.45 -11.67 55.52
CA LYS A 154 -34.46 -12.70 55.84
C LYS A 154 -35.60 -12.69 54.82
N ARG A 155 -36.05 -13.90 54.46
CA ARG A 155 -37.12 -14.21 53.48
C ARG A 155 -38.42 -13.43 53.78
N PRO A 156 -39.13 -12.90 52.77
CA PRO A 156 -40.54 -12.55 52.93
C PRO A 156 -41.42 -13.72 52.48
N SER A 157 -42.22 -14.19 53.43
CA SER A 157 -43.53 -14.77 53.20
C SER A 157 -44.47 -13.74 52.55
N GLU A 158 -45.43 -14.29 51.81
CA GLU A 158 -46.53 -13.67 51.07
C GLU A 158 -47.11 -12.38 51.68
N GLY A 159 -47.33 -11.38 50.82
CA GLY A 159 -48.03 -10.14 51.11
C GLY A 159 -48.08 -9.28 49.84
N GLU A 160 -49.26 -9.24 49.25
CA GLU A 160 -49.63 -8.59 47.98
C GLU A 160 -49.22 -7.11 47.91
N GLU A 161 -48.52 -6.70 46.84
CA GLU A 161 -48.76 -5.40 46.18
C GLU A 161 -48.05 -5.26 44.82
N SER A 162 -48.85 -5.27 43.75
CA SER A 162 -48.62 -4.72 42.40
C SER A 162 -47.49 -5.30 41.53
N ASP A 163 -47.81 -6.45 40.96
CA ASP A 163 -47.21 -6.98 39.74
C ASP A 163 -47.56 -6.08 38.52
N ALA A 164 -46.74 -5.07 38.25
CA ALA A 164 -46.77 -4.28 37.02
C ALA A 164 -45.45 -4.39 36.27
N LYS A 165 -45.27 -5.53 35.58
CA LYS A 165 -44.42 -5.74 34.39
C LYS A 165 -43.01 -5.12 34.40
N ARG A 166 -42.02 -5.81 34.99
CA ARG A 166 -40.65 -5.77 34.44
C ARG A 166 -40.57 -6.77 33.28
N ARG A 167 -40.72 -6.29 32.05
CA ARG A 167 -40.43 -7.10 30.85
C ARG A 167 -38.96 -7.56 30.92
N PRO A 168 -38.63 -8.80 30.51
CA PRO A 168 -37.24 -9.20 30.35
C PRO A 168 -36.55 -8.25 29.37
N LEU A 169 -35.31 -7.86 29.68
CA LEU A 169 -34.54 -6.93 28.87
C LEU A 169 -34.16 -7.64 27.55
N THR A 170 -34.73 -7.20 26.43
CA THR A 170 -34.48 -7.77 25.09
C THR A 170 -33.38 -6.99 24.38
N LEU A 171 -32.74 -7.59 23.37
CA LEU A 171 -31.76 -6.90 22.52
C LEU A 171 -32.37 -5.64 21.86
N GLU A 172 -33.63 -5.72 21.43
CA GLU A 172 -34.39 -4.58 20.92
C GLU A 172 -34.47 -3.43 21.94
N SER A 173 -34.93 -3.72 23.17
CA SER A 173 -35.02 -2.69 24.22
C SER A 173 -33.66 -2.11 24.62
N ALA A 174 -32.59 -2.91 24.50
CA ALA A 174 -31.23 -2.45 24.75
C ALA A 174 -30.76 -1.49 23.65
N ILE A 175 -30.99 -1.82 22.37
CA ILE A 175 -30.65 -0.96 21.23
C ILE A 175 -31.44 0.36 21.30
N GLU A 176 -32.75 0.31 21.56
CA GLU A 176 -33.58 1.50 21.71
C GLU A 176 -33.04 2.43 22.80
N LYS A 177 -32.66 1.87 23.95
CA LYS A 177 -32.08 2.61 25.06
C LYS A 177 -30.69 3.18 24.75
N ILE A 178 -29.86 2.46 23.98
CA ILE A 178 -28.54 2.96 23.57
C ILE A 178 -28.67 4.17 22.66
N LEU A 179 -29.64 4.13 21.74
CA LEU A 179 -29.90 5.18 20.74
C LEU A 179 -30.73 6.35 21.30
N GLU A 180 -31.25 6.24 22.53
CA GLU A 180 -32.03 7.29 23.16
C GLU A 180 -31.23 8.61 23.24
N GLY A 181 -31.85 9.68 22.72
CA GLY A 181 -31.28 11.03 22.71
C GLY A 181 -30.17 11.29 21.69
N ILE A 182 -29.98 10.41 20.68
CA ILE A 182 -28.93 10.53 19.66
C ILE A 182 -29.49 11.06 18.35
N HIS A 183 -28.76 11.99 17.74
CA HIS A 183 -29.16 12.61 16.48
C HIS A 183 -28.89 11.70 15.28
N LEU A 184 -29.81 11.70 14.33
CA LEU A 184 -29.61 11.08 13.02
C LEU A 184 -28.58 11.89 12.22
N GLN A 185 -27.71 11.21 11.47
CA GLN A 185 -26.79 11.90 10.59
C GLN A 185 -27.53 12.54 9.41
N PRO A 186 -27.20 13.79 9.03
CA PRO A 186 -27.64 14.35 7.77
C PRO A 186 -27.09 13.50 6.63
N GLN A 187 -27.92 13.09 5.67
CA GLN A 187 -27.46 12.39 4.47
C GLN A 187 -26.44 13.25 3.71
N SER A 188 -25.15 12.93 3.81
CA SER A 188 -24.14 13.55 2.97
C SER A 188 -24.14 12.87 1.61
N GLN A 189 -24.71 13.52 0.60
CA GLN A 189 -24.43 13.20 -0.79
C GLN A 189 -22.99 13.61 -1.10
N THR A 190 -22.04 12.71 -0.91
CA THR A 190 -20.71 12.86 -1.51
C THR A 190 -20.74 12.17 -2.87
N ASP A 191 -21.16 12.91 -3.90
CA ASP A 191 -20.98 12.55 -5.31
C ASP A 191 -19.50 12.66 -5.70
N LYS A 192 -18.65 11.84 -5.09
CA LYS A 192 -17.32 11.56 -5.64
C LYS A 192 -17.46 10.34 -6.53
N ALA A 193 -17.24 10.55 -7.83
CA ALA A 193 -17.05 9.48 -8.79
C ALA A 193 -16.11 8.41 -8.23
N GLU A 194 -16.63 7.19 -8.04
CA GLU A 194 -15.85 6.09 -7.52
C GLU A 194 -15.07 5.42 -8.64
N MET A 195 -13.77 5.20 -8.41
CA MET A 195 -12.93 4.48 -9.37
C MET A 195 -13.49 3.07 -9.62
N PRO A 196 -13.83 2.70 -10.88
CA PRO A 196 -14.46 1.43 -11.16
C PRO A 196 -13.50 0.26 -10.92
N LEU A 197 -14.08 -0.87 -10.55
CA LEU A 197 -13.35 -2.10 -10.30
C LEU A 197 -13.05 -2.82 -11.63
N GLN A 198 -11.83 -3.31 -11.79
CA GLN A 198 -11.37 -3.99 -13.01
C GLN A 198 -10.43 -5.15 -12.65
N ASP A 199 -10.19 -6.07 -13.59
CA ASP A 199 -9.40 -7.30 -13.40
C ASP A 199 -9.81 -8.08 -12.14
N ARG A 200 -11.12 -8.28 -11.95
CA ARG A 200 -11.69 -9.10 -10.88
C ARG A 200 -12.50 -10.23 -11.47
N ASP A 201 -12.10 -11.45 -11.15
CA ASP A 201 -12.87 -12.64 -11.49
C ASP A 201 -13.72 -13.06 -10.28
N PHE A 202 -15.04 -12.96 -10.43
CA PHE A 202 -16.00 -13.39 -9.43
C PHE A 202 -16.56 -14.79 -9.70
N THR A 203 -16.13 -15.47 -10.77
CA THR A 203 -16.66 -16.77 -11.18
C THR A 203 -16.39 -17.83 -10.12
N ASN A 204 -15.11 -18.03 -9.75
CA ASN A 204 -14.74 -19.00 -8.71
C ASN A 204 -15.34 -18.67 -7.33
N PRO A 205 -15.20 -17.43 -6.81
CA PRO A 205 -15.86 -17.04 -5.55
C PRO A 205 -17.37 -17.29 -5.55
N THR A 206 -18.06 -16.98 -6.65
CA THR A 206 -19.50 -17.19 -6.77
C THR A 206 -19.85 -18.67 -6.80
N SER A 207 -19.05 -19.51 -7.46
CA SER A 207 -19.23 -20.97 -7.46
C SER A 207 -19.14 -21.52 -6.04
N ILE A 208 -18.09 -21.15 -5.31
CA ILE A 208 -17.89 -21.63 -3.93
C ILE A 208 -19.05 -21.22 -3.01
N ILE A 209 -19.56 -19.99 -3.15
CA ILE A 209 -20.72 -19.54 -2.37
C ILE A 209 -21.96 -20.36 -2.71
N LYS A 210 -22.18 -20.68 -3.99
CA LYS A 210 -23.28 -21.57 -4.41
C LYS A 210 -23.13 -22.96 -3.83
N ASP A 211 -21.91 -23.50 -3.83
CA ASP A 211 -21.61 -24.82 -3.30
C ASP A 211 -21.84 -24.84 -1.78
N ASN A 212 -21.34 -23.85 -1.03
CA ASN A 212 -21.60 -23.70 0.41
C ASN A 212 -23.10 -23.74 0.73
N ILE A 213 -23.91 -22.99 -0.03
CA ILE A 213 -25.36 -22.96 0.15
C ILE A 213 -25.97 -24.34 -0.16
N THR A 214 -25.59 -24.94 -1.27
CA THR A 214 -26.11 -26.24 -1.74
C THR A 214 -25.77 -27.36 -0.74
N HIS A 215 -24.53 -27.42 -0.28
CA HIS A 215 -24.08 -28.37 0.72
C HIS A 215 -24.82 -28.19 2.05
N ARG A 216 -25.08 -26.95 2.47
CA ARG A 216 -25.90 -26.68 3.65
C ARG A 216 -27.32 -27.21 3.50
N LEU A 217 -27.96 -26.96 2.36
CA LEU A 217 -29.32 -27.42 2.08
C LEU A 217 -29.41 -28.95 2.03
N ASN A 218 -28.36 -29.61 1.55
CA ASN A 218 -28.24 -31.06 1.53
C ASN A 218 -27.82 -31.66 2.89
N GLY A 219 -27.59 -30.83 3.90
CA GLY A 219 -27.22 -31.29 5.24
C GLY A 219 -25.81 -31.86 5.34
N SER A 220 -24.88 -31.45 4.47
CA SER A 220 -23.51 -31.97 4.49
C SER A 220 -22.80 -31.67 5.81
N VAL A 221 -22.12 -32.68 6.37
CA VAL A 221 -21.33 -32.56 7.61
C VAL A 221 -19.82 -32.48 7.36
N SER A 222 -19.39 -32.47 6.09
CA SER A 222 -17.99 -32.42 5.70
C SER A 222 -17.41 -31.02 5.85
N LYS A 223 -16.29 -30.88 6.58
CA LYS A 223 -15.55 -29.61 6.71
C LYS A 223 -15.06 -29.08 5.36
N ALA A 224 -14.76 -29.96 4.42
CA ALA A 224 -14.24 -29.57 3.10
C ALA A 224 -15.31 -28.91 2.21
N ASP A 225 -16.59 -29.11 2.54
CA ASP A 225 -17.72 -28.63 1.74
C ASP A 225 -18.09 -27.17 2.04
N PHE A 226 -17.49 -26.58 3.09
CA PHE A 226 -17.78 -25.21 3.52
C PHE A 226 -16.52 -24.37 3.57
N MET A 227 -16.55 -23.27 2.81
CA MET A 227 -15.40 -22.37 2.68
C MET A 227 -15.71 -20.92 3.04
N ILE A 228 -14.89 -20.35 3.92
CA ILE A 228 -14.76 -18.90 4.08
C ILE A 228 -13.83 -18.39 2.98
N LEU A 229 -14.27 -17.35 2.28
CA LEU A 229 -13.47 -16.73 1.24
C LEU A 229 -12.49 -15.72 1.87
N VAL A 230 -11.26 -15.71 1.39
CA VAL A 230 -10.19 -14.86 1.93
C VAL A 230 -9.45 -14.16 0.81
N SER A 231 -9.37 -12.84 0.85
CA SER A 231 -8.50 -12.06 -0.02
C SER A 231 -7.38 -11.44 0.79
N GLY A 232 -6.18 -12.00 0.64
CA GLY A 232 -4.97 -11.54 1.31
C GLY A 232 -3.95 -10.96 0.34
N GLY A 233 -3.12 -10.02 0.80
CA GLY A 233 -2.00 -9.47 0.03
C GLY A 233 -1.67 -8.02 0.39
N ALA A 234 -0.79 -7.38 -0.38
CA ALA A 234 -0.27 -6.05 -0.07
C ALA A 234 -1.37 -4.96 0.15
N PRO A 235 -1.13 -3.95 1.01
CA PRO A 235 -1.97 -2.77 1.12
C PRO A 235 -2.14 -2.01 -0.20
N GLY A 236 -3.39 -1.65 -0.51
CA GLY A 236 -3.71 -0.85 -1.69
C GLY A 236 -3.94 -1.64 -2.98
N ILE A 237 -3.90 -2.99 -2.96
CA ILE A 237 -4.26 -3.85 -4.11
C ILE A 237 -5.77 -3.94 -4.39
N GLY A 238 -6.61 -3.33 -3.54
CA GLY A 238 -8.06 -3.24 -3.76
C GLY A 238 -8.90 -4.40 -3.19
N LYS A 239 -8.46 -5.02 -2.10
CA LYS A 239 -9.17 -6.15 -1.44
C LYS A 239 -10.52 -5.73 -0.86
N THR A 240 -10.59 -4.58 -0.17
CA THR A 240 -11.84 -4.01 0.33
C THR A 240 -12.87 -3.83 -0.80
N ARG A 241 -12.41 -3.26 -1.92
CA ARG A 241 -13.23 -3.07 -3.14
C ARG A 241 -13.61 -4.39 -3.80
N PHE A 242 -12.76 -5.43 -3.72
CA PHE A 242 -13.10 -6.78 -4.17
C PHE A 242 -14.33 -7.31 -3.42
N GLY A 243 -14.36 -7.21 -2.10
CA GLY A 243 -15.48 -7.69 -1.27
C GLY A 243 -16.79 -7.01 -1.63
N GLN A 244 -16.79 -5.67 -1.76
CA GLN A 244 -17.96 -4.91 -2.20
C GLN A 244 -18.41 -5.32 -3.61
N GLY A 245 -17.46 -5.47 -4.54
CA GLY A 245 -17.75 -5.87 -5.92
C GLY A 245 -18.35 -7.28 -6.00
N LEU A 246 -17.82 -8.23 -5.21
CA LEU A 246 -18.35 -9.58 -5.13
C LEU A 246 -19.79 -9.57 -4.59
N TYR A 247 -20.07 -8.81 -3.53
CA TYR A 247 -21.44 -8.64 -3.04
C TYR A 247 -22.39 -8.12 -4.13
N ASN A 248 -22.03 -7.03 -4.81
CA ASN A 248 -22.84 -6.46 -5.89
C ASN A 248 -23.05 -7.47 -7.04
N HIS A 249 -22.03 -8.27 -7.36
CA HIS A 249 -22.12 -9.32 -8.38
C HIS A 249 -23.10 -10.42 -7.97
N LEU A 250 -23.04 -10.88 -6.72
CA LEU A 250 -23.90 -11.93 -6.17
C LEU A 250 -25.38 -11.55 -6.21
N GLN A 251 -25.73 -10.28 -5.93
CA GLN A 251 -27.12 -9.80 -5.99
C GLN A 251 -27.79 -10.10 -7.34
N SER A 252 -27.02 -10.05 -8.42
CA SER A 252 -27.51 -10.26 -9.79
C SER A 252 -27.30 -11.69 -10.33
N HIS A 253 -26.30 -12.43 -9.82
CA HIS A 253 -25.83 -13.68 -10.43
C HIS A 253 -25.91 -14.93 -9.56
N LEU A 254 -26.20 -14.77 -8.26
CA LEU A 254 -26.39 -15.90 -7.37
C LEU A 254 -27.74 -16.58 -7.67
N LYS A 255 -27.67 -17.77 -8.27
CA LYS A 255 -28.80 -18.64 -8.57
C LYS A 255 -28.54 -20.00 -7.94
N VAL A 256 -29.42 -20.42 -7.04
CA VAL A 256 -29.41 -21.74 -6.40
C VAL A 256 -30.81 -22.34 -6.63
N PRO A 257 -30.94 -23.50 -7.28
CA PRO A 257 -32.25 -24.05 -7.70
C PRO A 257 -33.27 -24.18 -6.56
N GLU A 258 -32.80 -24.55 -5.38
CA GLU A 258 -33.59 -24.76 -4.16
C GLU A 258 -33.92 -23.45 -3.42
N TRP A 259 -33.35 -22.31 -3.83
CA TRP A 259 -33.60 -20.99 -3.26
C TRP A 259 -34.36 -20.08 -4.23
N LYS A 260 -35.42 -19.45 -3.71
CA LYS A 260 -35.94 -18.22 -4.33
C LYS A 260 -34.91 -17.09 -4.19
N GLN A 261 -35.03 -16.06 -5.02
CA GLN A 261 -34.18 -14.87 -4.95
C GLN A 261 -34.08 -14.36 -3.50
N PRO A 262 -32.89 -14.40 -2.86
CA PRO A 262 -32.76 -14.06 -1.46
C PRO A 262 -32.80 -12.54 -1.25
N ARG A 263 -33.17 -12.09 -0.05
CA ARG A 263 -32.91 -10.72 0.40
C ARG A 263 -31.43 -10.63 0.79
N PHE A 264 -30.68 -9.78 0.09
CA PHE A 264 -29.25 -9.58 0.31
C PHE A 264 -28.97 -8.47 1.30
N GLU A 265 -28.12 -8.71 2.29
CA GLU A 265 -27.62 -7.67 3.19
C GLU A 265 -26.09 -7.68 3.22
N TYR A 266 -25.47 -6.50 3.23
CA TYR A 266 -24.02 -6.37 3.27
C TYR A 266 -23.59 -5.73 4.57
N LEU A 267 -22.79 -6.46 5.35
CA LEU A 267 -22.24 -5.98 6.61
C LEU A 267 -20.73 -5.85 6.47
N TYR A 268 -20.23 -4.63 6.50
CA TYR A 268 -18.81 -4.31 6.39
C TYR A 268 -18.23 -3.95 7.75
N LEU A 269 -17.27 -4.74 8.22
CA LEU A 269 -16.57 -4.57 9.48
C LEU A 269 -15.11 -4.19 9.21
N ASP A 270 -14.77 -2.90 9.34
CA ASP A 270 -13.41 -2.39 9.18
C ASP A 270 -12.66 -2.37 10.53
N PHE A 271 -11.85 -3.40 10.82
CA PHE A 271 -11.03 -3.39 12.04
C PHE A 271 -9.88 -2.38 12.01
N GLY A 272 -9.60 -1.80 10.83
CA GLY A 272 -8.61 -0.77 10.62
C GLY A 272 -9.11 0.64 10.92
N ASN A 273 -10.40 0.92 10.77
CA ASN A 273 -11.01 2.24 11.04
C ASN A 273 -12.42 2.13 11.64
N GLY A 274 -12.77 3.06 12.53
CA GLY A 274 -14.12 3.12 13.11
C GLY A 274 -14.37 2.11 14.23
N ILE A 275 -14.21 0.81 13.97
CA ILE A 275 -14.55 -0.29 14.91
C ILE A 275 -13.32 -1.09 15.40
N LYS A 276 -12.16 -0.44 15.48
CA LYS A 276 -10.88 -1.08 15.86
C LYS A 276 -10.98 -1.79 17.22
N LEU A 277 -10.13 -2.80 17.43
CA LEU A 277 -9.95 -3.41 18.74
C LEU A 277 -9.20 -2.45 19.66
N ASP A 278 -9.63 -2.36 20.91
CA ASP A 278 -8.94 -1.64 21.98
C ASP A 278 -8.99 -2.41 23.32
N LYS A 279 -8.31 -1.89 24.35
CA LYS A 279 -8.20 -2.53 25.67
C LYS A 279 -9.51 -3.00 26.30
N TYR A 280 -10.65 -2.35 26.01
CA TYR A 280 -11.94 -2.73 26.59
C TYR A 280 -12.56 -3.94 25.89
N ASP A 281 -12.11 -4.29 24.69
CA ASP A 281 -12.52 -5.54 24.04
C ASP A 281 -11.99 -6.77 24.80
N GLY A 282 -10.92 -6.64 25.59
CA GLY A 282 -10.39 -7.72 26.43
C GLY A 282 -11.34 -8.19 27.53
N ASP A 283 -12.33 -7.38 27.90
CA ASP A 283 -13.34 -7.72 28.90
C ASP A 283 -14.49 -8.58 28.34
N PHE A 284 -14.53 -8.78 27.02
CA PHE A 284 -15.61 -9.46 26.33
C PHE A 284 -15.16 -10.78 25.69
N SER A 285 -16.11 -11.72 25.57
CA SER A 285 -15.90 -12.92 24.75
C SER A 285 -15.91 -12.59 23.25
N ALA A 286 -15.26 -13.42 22.42
CA ALA A 286 -15.26 -13.27 20.96
C ALA A 286 -16.67 -13.10 20.36
N MET A 287 -17.63 -13.88 20.86
CA MET A 287 -19.06 -13.79 20.52
C MET A 287 -19.64 -12.38 20.69
N VAL A 288 -19.29 -11.71 21.78
CA VAL A 288 -19.79 -10.38 22.12
C VAL A 288 -19.02 -9.31 21.33
N ILE A 289 -17.70 -9.44 21.20
CA ILE A 289 -16.84 -8.53 20.43
C ILE A 289 -17.34 -8.39 18.98
N ILE A 290 -17.59 -9.52 18.32
CA ILE A 290 -18.07 -9.51 16.93
C ILE A 290 -19.55 -9.10 16.84
N GLY A 291 -20.39 -9.54 17.77
CA GLY A 291 -21.81 -9.21 17.77
C GLY A 291 -22.08 -7.72 18.02
N LEU A 292 -21.30 -7.05 18.89
CA LEU A 292 -21.34 -5.60 19.07
C LEU A 292 -21.02 -4.84 17.78
N ARG A 293 -20.00 -5.29 17.04
CA ARG A 293 -19.58 -4.68 15.78
C ARG A 293 -20.63 -4.87 14.67
N ILE A 294 -21.18 -6.07 14.57
CA ILE A 294 -22.31 -6.37 13.66
C ILE A 294 -23.53 -5.50 14.00
N ALA A 295 -23.88 -5.39 15.28
CA ALA A 295 -25.00 -4.56 15.72
C ALA A 295 -24.76 -3.08 15.42
N TYR A 296 -23.56 -2.57 15.69
CA TYR A 296 -23.19 -1.20 15.36
C TYR A 296 -23.32 -0.93 13.85
N THR A 297 -22.71 -1.76 13.01
CA THR A 297 -22.75 -1.59 11.55
C THR A 297 -24.17 -1.61 11.00
N PHE A 298 -25.05 -2.47 11.53
CA PHE A 298 -26.41 -2.58 11.00
C PHE A 298 -27.37 -1.51 11.55
N PHE A 299 -27.28 -1.18 12.84
CA PHE A 299 -28.27 -0.31 13.51
C PHE A 299 -27.82 1.15 13.66
N VAL A 300 -26.52 1.43 13.59
CA VAL A 300 -25.94 2.71 14.01
C VAL A 300 -25.16 3.38 12.89
N ASP A 301 -24.23 2.65 12.27
CA ASP A 301 -23.30 3.20 11.30
C ASP A 301 -24.02 3.80 10.08
N GLY A 302 -23.61 5.01 9.68
CA GLY A 302 -24.25 5.81 8.62
C GLY A 302 -25.68 6.30 8.92
N GLN A 303 -26.29 5.93 10.05
CA GLN A 303 -27.64 6.34 10.44
C GLN A 303 -27.63 7.35 11.59
N TYR A 304 -26.74 7.17 12.57
CA TYR A 304 -26.67 7.98 13.78
C TYR A 304 -25.29 8.60 13.95
N ASP A 305 -25.24 9.79 14.54
CA ASP A 305 -23.97 10.46 14.87
C ASP A 305 -23.40 9.88 16.18
N MET A 306 -23.00 8.62 16.11
CA MET A 306 -22.47 7.87 17.24
C MET A 306 -21.27 7.04 16.80
N PRO A 307 -20.06 7.36 17.28
CA PRO A 307 -18.89 6.49 17.10
C PRO A 307 -19.06 5.14 17.82
N PHE A 308 -18.42 4.10 17.30
CA PHE A 308 -18.46 2.75 17.87
C PHE A 308 -18.11 2.68 19.37
N VAL A 309 -17.11 3.43 19.82
CA VAL A 309 -16.70 3.45 21.23
C VAL A 309 -17.88 3.89 22.12
N ASN A 310 -18.62 4.93 21.72
CA ASN A 310 -19.78 5.39 22.47
C ASN A 310 -20.92 4.36 22.46
N PHE A 311 -21.12 3.69 21.33
CA PHE A 311 -22.09 2.59 21.23
C PHE A 311 -21.73 1.45 22.20
N ARG A 312 -20.48 0.99 22.18
CA ARG A 312 -19.99 -0.08 23.06
C ARG A 312 -20.13 0.28 24.53
N ASP A 313 -19.73 1.50 24.92
CA ASP A 313 -19.79 1.95 26.32
C ASP A 313 -21.24 1.96 26.84
N ARG A 314 -22.19 2.37 25.99
CA ARG A 314 -23.63 2.31 26.31
C ARG A 314 -24.19 0.87 26.29
N ALA A 315 -23.64 0.00 25.45
CA ALA A 315 -24.02 -1.41 25.37
C ALA A 315 -23.46 -2.24 26.53
N MET A 316 -22.38 -1.80 27.20
CA MET A 316 -21.67 -2.54 28.23
C MET A 316 -22.56 -3.13 29.35
N PRO A 317 -23.55 -2.41 29.93
CA PRO A 317 -24.46 -2.98 30.93
C PRO A 317 -25.33 -4.13 30.42
N HIS A 318 -25.37 -4.32 29.10
CA HIS A 318 -26.21 -5.25 28.37
C HIS A 318 -25.38 -6.14 27.42
N ALA A 319 -24.06 -6.20 27.59
CA ALA A 319 -23.12 -6.81 26.63
C ALA A 319 -23.46 -8.28 26.28
N GLU A 320 -23.95 -9.06 27.24
CA GLU A 320 -24.37 -10.45 27.03
C GLU A 320 -25.52 -10.62 26.03
N LEU A 321 -26.33 -9.57 25.81
CA LEU A 321 -27.38 -9.58 24.78
C LEU A 321 -26.79 -9.48 23.37
N PHE A 322 -25.59 -8.91 23.23
CA PHE A 322 -24.90 -8.66 21.97
C PHE A 322 -24.02 -9.83 21.50
N LYS A 323 -24.28 -11.05 21.97
CA LYS A 323 -23.67 -12.25 21.36
C LYS A 323 -24.07 -12.34 19.89
N VAL A 324 -23.12 -12.69 19.03
CA VAL A 324 -23.29 -12.75 17.57
C VAL A 324 -24.56 -13.49 17.13
N ALA A 325 -24.90 -14.60 17.80
CA ALA A 325 -26.11 -15.35 17.46
C ALA A 325 -27.41 -14.59 17.77
N ASN A 326 -27.47 -13.90 18.91
CA ASN A 326 -28.62 -13.07 19.25
C ASN A 326 -28.77 -11.92 18.26
N VAL A 327 -27.66 -11.28 17.91
CA VAL A 327 -27.63 -10.13 16.98
C VAL A 327 -28.05 -10.55 15.58
N LEU A 328 -27.46 -11.62 15.02
CA LEU A 328 -27.78 -12.07 13.67
C LEU A 328 -29.22 -12.59 13.53
N ASN A 329 -29.73 -13.32 14.54
CA ASN A 329 -31.14 -13.74 14.56
C ASN A 329 -32.07 -12.51 14.61
N TYR A 330 -31.72 -11.50 15.41
CA TYR A 330 -32.50 -10.27 15.46
C TYR A 330 -32.44 -9.47 14.15
N ILE A 331 -31.29 -9.44 13.48
CA ILE A 331 -31.16 -8.85 12.13
C ILE A 331 -32.04 -9.59 11.13
N GLU A 332 -32.09 -10.93 11.17
CA GLU A 332 -33.00 -11.72 10.33
C GLU A 332 -34.46 -11.29 10.56
N ASP A 333 -34.91 -11.27 11.81
CA ASP A 333 -36.27 -10.88 12.16
C ASP A 333 -36.60 -9.46 11.69
N ARG A 334 -35.68 -8.51 11.90
CA ARG A 334 -35.84 -7.11 11.46
C ARG A 334 -35.90 -7.00 9.95
N LEU A 335 -35.03 -7.68 9.20
CA LEU A 335 -35.06 -7.69 7.74
C LEU A 335 -36.37 -8.30 7.21
N ARG A 336 -36.86 -9.38 7.83
CA ARG A 336 -38.14 -10.00 7.47
C ARG A 336 -39.30 -9.05 7.69
N LEU A 337 -39.35 -8.37 8.85
CA LEU A 337 -40.40 -7.42 9.20
C LEU A 337 -40.36 -6.17 8.30
N GLN A 338 -39.20 -5.51 8.18
CA GLN A 338 -39.07 -4.26 7.42
C GLN A 338 -39.37 -4.43 5.93
N ASN A 339 -39.08 -5.61 5.37
CA ASN A 339 -39.25 -5.88 3.94
C ASN A 339 -40.48 -6.75 3.64
N ASN A 340 -41.33 -7.04 4.63
CA ASN A 340 -42.50 -7.93 4.51
C ASN A 340 -42.17 -9.27 3.80
N LEU A 341 -41.05 -9.90 4.16
CA LEU A 341 -40.56 -11.09 3.47
C LEU A 341 -41.45 -12.31 3.74
N PRO A 342 -41.82 -13.10 2.72
CA PRO A 342 -42.51 -14.37 2.91
C PRO A 342 -41.72 -15.33 3.83
N PRO A 343 -42.39 -16.18 4.62
CA PRO A 343 -41.73 -17.12 5.55
C PRO A 343 -40.72 -18.09 4.91
N ASN A 344 -40.81 -18.27 3.59
CA ASN A 344 -39.95 -19.16 2.81
C ASN A 344 -38.92 -18.41 1.95
N GLN A 345 -38.89 -17.07 1.96
CA GLN A 345 -37.86 -16.33 1.25
C GLN A 345 -36.55 -16.40 2.06
N PRO A 346 -35.42 -16.82 1.43
CA PRO A 346 -34.13 -16.83 2.11
C PRO A 346 -33.60 -15.41 2.33
N VAL A 347 -32.82 -15.25 3.39
CA VAL A 347 -32.04 -14.04 3.70
C VAL A 347 -30.56 -14.42 3.61
N PHE A 348 -29.82 -13.66 2.81
CA PHE A 348 -28.38 -13.85 2.59
C PHE A 348 -27.65 -12.64 3.12
N VAL A 349 -26.79 -12.84 4.11
CA VAL A 349 -25.90 -11.80 4.64
C VAL A 349 -24.50 -12.06 4.13
N PHE A 350 -23.91 -11.06 3.49
CA PHE A 350 -22.49 -11.05 3.16
C PHE A 350 -21.75 -10.28 4.25
N LEU A 351 -21.07 -11.03 5.12
CA LEU A 351 -20.30 -10.47 6.23
C LEU A 351 -18.84 -10.30 5.80
N HIS A 352 -18.46 -9.05 5.53
CA HIS A 352 -17.10 -8.69 5.15
C HIS A 352 -16.33 -8.20 6.37
N ILE A 353 -15.33 -8.96 6.79
CA ILE A 353 -14.39 -8.59 7.85
C ILE A 353 -13.09 -8.14 7.18
N ASP A 354 -12.79 -6.85 7.25
CA ASP A 354 -11.60 -6.23 6.68
C ASP A 354 -10.55 -5.97 7.77
N GLU A 355 -9.30 -5.86 7.33
CA GLU A 355 -8.09 -5.71 8.13
C GLU A 355 -7.97 -6.80 9.22
N PHE A 356 -8.29 -8.06 8.88
CA PHE A 356 -8.28 -9.19 9.82
C PHE A 356 -6.93 -9.40 10.51
N GLN A 357 -5.82 -8.96 9.91
CA GLN A 357 -4.50 -9.05 10.54
C GLN A 357 -4.39 -8.24 11.84
N LEU A 358 -5.27 -7.27 12.07
CA LEU A 358 -5.34 -6.52 13.32
C LEU A 358 -5.96 -7.36 14.45
N ILE A 359 -6.84 -8.31 14.10
CA ILE A 359 -7.37 -9.32 15.03
C ILE A 359 -6.26 -10.32 15.38
N ASP A 360 -5.52 -10.81 14.39
CA ASP A 360 -4.33 -11.65 14.63
C ASP A 360 -3.26 -10.93 15.45
N ALA A 361 -3.01 -9.66 15.17
CA ALA A 361 -2.05 -8.87 15.94
C ALA A 361 -2.49 -8.74 17.41
N TRP A 362 -3.79 -8.60 17.67
CA TRP A 362 -4.34 -8.56 19.02
C TRP A 362 -4.03 -9.83 19.81
N ASP A 363 -4.27 -11.01 19.20
CA ASP A 363 -3.98 -12.32 19.81
C ASP A 363 -2.51 -12.46 20.23
N ARG A 364 -1.58 -11.83 19.49
CA ARG A 364 -0.14 -11.89 19.79
C ARG A 364 0.33 -10.96 20.92
N HIS A 365 -0.47 -9.99 21.36
CA HIS A 365 -0.04 -8.98 22.36
C HIS A 365 -0.65 -9.17 23.76
N MET A 366 -1.67 -10.02 23.91
CA MET A 366 -2.31 -10.31 25.19
C MET A 366 -1.61 -11.48 25.89
N GLU A 367 -0.71 -11.19 26.85
CA GLU A 367 0.06 -12.22 27.59
C GLU A 367 -0.83 -13.09 28.53
N ASP A 368 -2.05 -12.65 28.87
CA ASP A 368 -2.90 -13.26 29.91
C ASP A 368 -4.30 -13.74 29.45
N VAL A 369 -4.63 -13.68 28.15
CA VAL A 369 -5.94 -14.12 27.64
C VAL A 369 -5.73 -15.14 26.52
N GLN A 370 -6.25 -16.35 26.71
CA GLN A 370 -6.24 -17.49 25.79
C GLN A 370 -6.05 -17.10 24.31
N GLU A 371 -4.94 -17.57 23.71
CA GLU A 371 -4.43 -17.40 22.33
C GLU A 371 -5.43 -17.62 21.15
N THR A 372 -6.64 -17.06 21.14
CA THR A 372 -7.73 -17.55 20.27
C THR A 372 -8.84 -16.56 19.87
N LEU A 373 -8.71 -15.23 19.94
CA LEU A 373 -9.79 -14.32 19.52
C LEU A 373 -10.21 -14.59 18.08
N PHE A 374 -9.25 -14.57 17.14
CA PHE A 374 -9.56 -14.78 15.73
C PHE A 374 -10.15 -16.17 15.48
N TYR A 375 -9.58 -17.19 16.10
CA TYR A 375 -10.08 -18.56 16.04
C TYR A 375 -11.53 -18.68 16.56
N ASN A 376 -11.80 -18.11 17.73
CA ASN A 376 -13.12 -18.16 18.37
C ASN A 376 -14.15 -17.39 17.55
N MET A 377 -13.80 -16.22 16.98
CA MET A 377 -14.69 -15.47 16.08
C MET A 377 -15.10 -16.31 14.86
N ILE A 378 -14.17 -17.04 14.24
CA ILE A 378 -14.50 -17.96 13.14
C ILE A 378 -15.38 -19.11 13.63
N GLY A 379 -15.09 -19.68 14.80
CA GLY A 379 -15.90 -20.71 15.43
C GLY A 379 -17.34 -20.26 15.71
N ASP A 380 -17.51 -19.03 16.16
CA ASP A 380 -18.81 -18.43 16.49
C ASP A 380 -19.63 -18.07 15.26
N LEU A 381 -18.99 -17.80 14.13
CA LEU A 381 -19.62 -17.59 12.83
C LEU A 381 -19.97 -18.91 12.11
N ALA A 382 -19.29 -20.01 12.43
CA ALA A 382 -19.46 -21.28 11.76
C ALA A 382 -20.91 -21.80 11.68
N PRO A 383 -21.74 -21.70 12.74
CA PRO A 383 -23.14 -22.13 12.69
C PRO A 383 -23.99 -21.43 11.63
N PHE A 384 -23.56 -20.26 11.13
CA PHE A 384 -24.28 -19.49 10.11
C PHE A 384 -23.90 -19.86 8.67
N ILE A 385 -22.93 -20.77 8.49
CA ILE A 385 -22.56 -21.38 7.21
C ILE A 385 -22.96 -22.86 7.19
N LEU A 386 -22.70 -23.58 8.29
CA LEU A 386 -22.94 -25.02 8.43
C LEU A 386 -24.44 -25.39 8.47
N PRO A 387 -24.80 -26.67 8.28
CA PRO A 387 -26.20 -27.10 8.37
C PRO A 387 -26.78 -26.85 9.76
N THR A 388 -27.95 -26.25 9.77
CA THR A 388 -28.75 -26.00 10.97
C THR A 388 -30.22 -26.27 10.67
N LYS A 389 -31.06 -26.33 11.71
CA LYS A 389 -32.51 -26.51 11.57
C LYS A 389 -33.19 -25.35 10.80
N THR A 390 -32.48 -24.25 10.56
CA THR A 390 -32.96 -23.03 9.89
C THR A 390 -32.20 -22.82 8.55
N PRO A 391 -32.63 -23.46 7.45
CA PRO A 391 -31.95 -23.38 6.16
C PRO A 391 -32.14 -22.06 5.40
N LYS A 392 -32.83 -21.08 5.99
CA LYS A 392 -33.35 -19.87 5.30
C LYS A 392 -32.59 -18.59 5.64
N PHE A 393 -31.64 -18.64 6.56
CA PHE A 393 -30.75 -17.55 6.91
C PHE A 393 -29.31 -18.02 6.76
N PHE A 394 -28.57 -17.39 5.85
CA PHE A 394 -27.23 -17.79 5.48
C PHE A 394 -26.29 -16.60 5.56
N VAL A 395 -25.15 -16.77 6.22
CA VAL A 395 -24.13 -15.74 6.34
C VAL A 395 -22.89 -16.23 5.61
N GLN A 396 -22.56 -15.63 4.46
CA GLN A 396 -21.28 -15.86 3.82
C GLN A 396 -20.25 -14.91 4.44
N THR A 397 -19.21 -15.46 5.06
CA THR A 397 -18.09 -14.65 5.55
C THR A 397 -17.04 -14.47 4.44
N PHE A 398 -16.55 -13.24 4.30
CA PHE A 398 -15.42 -12.87 3.46
C PHE A 398 -14.40 -12.10 4.31
N LEU A 399 -13.16 -12.59 4.34
CA LEU A 399 -12.06 -11.96 5.05
C LEU A 399 -11.18 -11.20 4.07
N SER A 400 -10.84 -9.95 4.37
CA SER A 400 -9.80 -9.24 3.63
C SER A 400 -8.78 -8.57 4.55
N GLY A 401 -7.53 -8.54 4.10
CA GLY A 401 -6.43 -8.11 4.96
C GLY A 401 -5.06 -8.38 4.35
N THR A 402 -4.01 -8.15 5.13
CA THR A 402 -2.63 -8.12 4.63
C THR A 402 -1.78 -9.30 5.08
N ALA A 403 -2.25 -10.14 6.01
CA ALA A 403 -1.49 -11.26 6.58
C ALA A 403 -2.13 -12.64 6.29
N PRO A 404 -2.07 -13.17 5.06
CA PRO A 404 -2.66 -14.48 4.73
C PRO A 404 -2.26 -15.62 5.69
N SER A 405 -1.04 -15.58 6.23
CA SER A 405 -0.52 -16.59 7.18
C SER A 405 -1.35 -16.73 8.47
N ALA A 406 -1.91 -15.64 8.99
CA ALA A 406 -2.79 -15.68 10.15
C ALA A 406 -4.01 -16.59 9.91
N VAL A 407 -4.58 -16.53 8.69
CA VAL A 407 -5.69 -17.39 8.29
C VAL A 407 -5.22 -18.83 8.10
N ILE A 408 -4.02 -19.06 7.56
CA ILE A 408 -3.47 -20.41 7.37
C ILE A 408 -3.35 -21.14 8.71
N ASN A 409 -2.86 -20.47 9.75
CA ASN A 409 -2.76 -21.05 11.09
C ASN A 409 -4.15 -21.45 11.64
N VAL A 410 -5.17 -20.61 11.43
CA VAL A 410 -6.55 -20.92 11.82
C VAL A 410 -7.16 -22.04 10.96
N LYS A 411 -6.82 -22.12 9.66
CA LYS A 411 -7.30 -23.15 8.72
C LYS A 411 -6.96 -24.56 9.20
N GLU A 412 -5.76 -24.76 9.74
CA GLU A 412 -5.30 -26.05 10.24
C GLU A 412 -6.13 -26.52 11.46
N ALA A 413 -6.55 -25.60 12.32
CA ALA A 413 -7.26 -25.90 13.58
C ALA A 413 -8.80 -25.80 13.52
N SER A 414 -9.36 -25.10 12.52
CA SER A 414 -10.81 -24.77 12.46
C SER A 414 -11.70 -25.93 12.01
N ARG A 415 -13.02 -25.84 12.22
CA ARG A 415 -14.04 -26.75 11.67
C ARG A 415 -14.54 -26.34 10.27
N ILE A 416 -14.07 -25.21 9.74
CA ILE A 416 -14.42 -24.67 8.43
C ILE A 416 -13.15 -24.52 7.58
N SER A 417 -13.28 -24.72 6.27
CA SER A 417 -12.17 -24.56 5.32
C SER A 417 -12.07 -23.11 4.82
N PHE A 418 -10.94 -22.76 4.22
CA PHE A 418 -10.72 -21.42 3.66
C PHE A 418 -10.25 -21.52 2.21
N GLU A 419 -10.85 -20.70 1.35
CA GLU A 419 -10.40 -20.49 -0.02
C GLU A 419 -9.79 -19.10 -0.18
N PHE A 420 -8.59 -19.05 -0.74
CA PHE A 420 -7.91 -17.79 -1.05
C PHE A 420 -8.26 -17.32 -2.45
N VAL A 421 -8.92 -16.17 -2.54
CA VAL A 421 -9.30 -15.53 -3.80
C VAL A 421 -8.27 -14.46 -4.19
N PRO A 422 -7.68 -14.54 -5.39
CA PRO A 422 -6.64 -13.61 -5.79
C PRO A 422 -7.20 -12.20 -6.02
N CYS A 423 -6.45 -11.18 -5.58
CA CYS A 423 -6.72 -9.78 -5.88
C CYS A 423 -5.55 -9.22 -6.71
N PRO A 424 -5.54 -9.42 -8.04
CA PRO A 424 -4.40 -9.06 -8.86
C PRO A 424 -4.24 -7.54 -9.02
N LEU A 425 -3.02 -7.13 -9.38
CA LEU A 425 -2.73 -5.80 -9.88
C LEU A 425 -3.51 -5.51 -11.17
N LEU A 426 -3.75 -4.23 -11.44
CA LEU A 426 -4.44 -3.78 -12.64
C LEU A 426 -3.52 -3.89 -13.86
N SER A 427 -4.01 -4.55 -14.90
CA SER A 427 -3.41 -4.55 -16.23
C SER A 427 -3.42 -3.14 -16.83
N MET A 428 -2.60 -2.91 -17.86
CA MET A 428 -2.67 -1.66 -18.63
C MET A 428 -4.06 -1.41 -19.23
N LYS A 429 -4.70 -2.47 -19.75
CA LYS A 429 -6.07 -2.43 -20.28
C LYS A 429 -7.06 -1.88 -19.25
N SER A 430 -7.00 -2.39 -18.02
CA SER A 430 -7.86 -1.97 -16.92
C SER A 430 -7.60 -0.55 -16.45
N ARG A 431 -6.33 -0.13 -16.38
CA ARG A 431 -5.96 1.26 -16.08
C ARG A 431 -6.52 2.24 -17.11
N ILE A 432 -6.51 1.86 -18.39
CA ILE A 432 -7.11 2.63 -19.48
C ILE A 432 -8.63 2.66 -19.37
N ALA A 433 -9.28 1.53 -19.08
CA ALA A 433 -10.73 1.48 -18.90
C ALA A 433 -11.21 2.36 -17.73
N ILE A 434 -10.44 2.41 -16.64
CA ILE A 434 -10.68 3.32 -15.51
C ILE A 434 -10.53 4.78 -15.95
N ALA A 435 -9.49 5.12 -16.71
CA ALA A 435 -9.33 6.46 -17.25
C ALA A 435 -10.47 6.85 -18.21
N ASP A 436 -10.95 5.91 -19.03
CA ASP A 436 -12.11 6.08 -19.91
C ASP A 436 -13.38 6.37 -19.12
N HIS A 437 -13.60 5.68 -18.00
CA HIS A 437 -14.74 5.94 -17.13
C HIS A 437 -14.75 7.39 -16.62
N PHE A 438 -13.64 7.87 -16.06
CA PHE A 438 -13.53 9.27 -15.63
C PHE A 438 -13.63 10.23 -16.82
N ALA A 439 -13.10 9.87 -17.99
CA ALA A 439 -13.23 10.67 -19.19
C ALA A 439 -14.71 10.81 -19.62
N THR A 440 -15.52 9.75 -19.47
CA THR A 440 -16.97 9.81 -19.67
C THR A 440 -17.62 10.74 -18.66
N GLU A 441 -17.38 10.53 -17.36
CA GLU A 441 -18.02 11.32 -16.29
C GLU A 441 -17.70 12.81 -16.39
N TYR A 442 -16.48 13.15 -16.79
CA TYR A 442 -16.02 14.53 -16.92
C TYR A 442 -16.19 15.11 -18.33
N ASN A 443 -16.96 14.47 -19.22
CA ASN A 443 -17.20 14.93 -20.59
C ASN A 443 -15.92 15.30 -21.35
N ALA A 444 -14.90 14.44 -21.25
CA ALA A 444 -13.59 14.67 -21.85
C ALA A 444 -13.68 14.85 -23.38
N PRO A 445 -12.82 15.69 -23.99
CA PRO A 445 -12.81 15.87 -25.43
C PRO A 445 -12.59 14.57 -26.21
N MET A 446 -13.31 14.41 -27.31
CA MET A 446 -13.18 13.28 -28.23
C MET A 446 -12.55 13.70 -29.56
N VAL A 447 -11.93 12.74 -30.24
CA VAL A 447 -11.48 12.82 -31.63
C VAL A 447 -12.11 11.61 -32.34
N GLY A 448 -13.05 11.85 -33.23
CA GLY A 448 -13.90 10.78 -33.76
C GLY A 448 -14.74 10.14 -32.66
N ASP A 449 -14.66 8.82 -32.55
CA ASP A 449 -15.39 7.98 -31.57
C ASP A 449 -14.57 7.67 -30.30
N GLN A 450 -13.42 8.32 -30.10
CA GLN A 450 -12.49 8.00 -29.02
C GLN A 450 -12.06 9.25 -28.25
N TYR A 451 -11.68 9.08 -26.98
CA TYR A 451 -11.20 10.19 -26.16
C TYR A 451 -9.82 10.69 -26.58
N LYS A 452 -9.66 12.02 -26.64
CA LYS A 452 -8.40 12.69 -26.97
C LYS A 452 -7.28 12.34 -25.99
N TRP A 453 -7.61 12.07 -24.72
CA TRP A 453 -6.62 11.73 -23.69
C TRP A 453 -5.80 10.48 -24.05
N LYS A 454 -6.38 9.55 -24.83
CA LYS A 454 -5.66 8.37 -25.31
C LYS A 454 -4.46 8.72 -26.17
N LEU A 455 -4.41 9.91 -26.77
CA LEU A 455 -3.25 10.38 -27.54
C LEU A 455 -2.17 11.04 -26.65
N CYS A 456 -2.41 11.15 -25.35
CA CYS A 456 -1.49 11.74 -24.39
C CYS A 456 -0.49 10.70 -23.86
N LYS A 457 0.66 10.57 -24.55
CA LYS A 457 1.75 9.67 -24.14
C LYS A 457 2.21 9.87 -22.68
N PRO A 458 2.43 11.10 -22.19
CA PRO A 458 2.82 11.33 -20.79
C PRO A 458 1.82 10.76 -19.78
N LEU A 459 0.52 10.89 -20.03
CA LEU A 459 -0.52 10.33 -19.16
C LEU A 459 -0.48 8.79 -19.17
N LEU A 460 -0.31 8.17 -20.34
CA LEU A 460 -0.18 6.71 -20.43
C LEU A 460 1.06 6.19 -19.68
N GLN A 461 2.18 6.90 -19.74
CA GLN A 461 3.37 6.58 -18.95
C GLN A 461 3.06 6.65 -17.44
N LEU A 462 2.38 7.69 -16.97
CA LEU A 462 2.00 7.79 -15.55
C LEU A 462 1.06 6.67 -15.12
N LEU A 463 0.11 6.28 -15.97
CA LEU A 463 -0.72 5.10 -15.72
C LEU A 463 0.16 3.86 -15.57
N ASP A 464 1.17 3.69 -16.43
CA ASP A 464 2.07 2.55 -16.34
C ASP A 464 2.95 2.56 -15.08
N ASP A 465 3.45 3.73 -14.69
CA ASP A 465 4.30 3.96 -13.52
C ASP A 465 3.66 3.55 -12.19
N THR A 466 2.33 3.46 -12.16
CA THR A 466 1.59 2.91 -11.00
C THR A 466 1.91 1.44 -10.75
N GLY A 467 2.51 0.74 -11.71
CA GLY A 467 2.78 -0.71 -11.64
C GLY A 467 1.52 -1.55 -11.50
N GLY A 468 0.35 -1.01 -11.85
CA GLY A 468 -0.94 -1.66 -11.67
C GLY A 468 -1.52 -1.56 -10.26
N LEU A 469 -0.84 -0.89 -9.31
CA LEU A 469 -1.32 -0.75 -7.94
C LEU A 469 -2.54 0.19 -7.88
N PRO A 470 -3.74 -0.29 -7.51
CA PRO A 470 -4.96 0.54 -7.47
C PRO A 470 -4.82 1.79 -6.60
N ARG A 471 -4.15 1.72 -5.45
CA ARG A 471 -3.93 2.91 -4.60
C ARG A 471 -3.04 3.95 -5.27
N ALA A 472 -2.00 3.54 -5.99
CA ALA A 472 -1.17 4.47 -6.76
C ALA A 472 -1.97 5.13 -7.89
N LEU A 473 -2.79 4.35 -8.59
CA LEU A 473 -3.70 4.87 -9.62
C LEU A 473 -4.72 5.85 -9.05
N GLN A 474 -5.30 5.55 -7.89
CA GLN A 474 -6.23 6.42 -7.19
C GLN A 474 -5.59 7.77 -6.84
N TYR A 475 -4.37 7.76 -6.29
CA TYR A 475 -3.66 9.00 -5.98
C TYR A 475 -3.24 9.77 -7.23
N LEU A 476 -2.84 9.08 -8.30
CA LEU A 476 -2.57 9.71 -9.59
C LEU A 476 -3.80 10.47 -10.09
N PHE A 477 -4.97 9.83 -10.15
CA PHE A 477 -6.19 10.52 -10.57
C PHE A 477 -6.62 11.63 -9.61
N ALA A 478 -6.46 11.44 -8.31
CA ALA A 478 -6.75 12.49 -7.34
C ALA A 478 -5.84 13.72 -7.50
N VAL A 479 -4.61 13.54 -8.01
CA VAL A 479 -3.72 14.65 -8.40
C VAL A 479 -4.16 15.25 -9.73
N CYS A 480 -4.41 14.44 -10.75
CA CYS A 480 -4.85 14.89 -12.07
C CYS A 480 -6.12 15.74 -11.99
N PHE A 481 -7.08 15.33 -11.17
CA PHE A 481 -8.40 15.96 -11.08
C PHE A 481 -8.52 16.95 -9.92
N ASN A 482 -7.42 17.32 -9.26
CA ASN A 482 -7.44 18.18 -8.07
C ASN A 482 -8.13 19.54 -8.30
N TYR A 483 -8.11 20.04 -9.54
CA TYR A 483 -8.76 21.30 -9.95
C TYR A 483 -9.98 21.08 -10.87
N GLY A 484 -10.46 19.83 -10.99
CA GLY A 484 -11.58 19.43 -11.84
C GLY A 484 -11.16 18.54 -13.01
N GLY A 485 -11.84 17.39 -13.15
CA GLY A 485 -11.52 16.41 -14.20
C GLY A 485 -11.77 16.91 -15.62
N GLU A 486 -12.82 17.69 -15.84
CA GLU A 486 -13.10 18.27 -17.17
C GLU A 486 -11.97 19.21 -17.61
N GLN A 487 -11.55 20.11 -16.72
CA GLN A 487 -10.46 21.03 -16.99
C GLN A 487 -9.16 20.28 -17.30
N PHE A 488 -8.85 19.23 -16.53
CA PHE A 488 -7.68 18.39 -16.77
C PHE A 488 -7.68 17.81 -18.18
N PHE A 489 -8.77 17.13 -18.59
CA PHE A 489 -8.84 16.52 -19.93
C PHE A 489 -8.84 17.54 -21.08
N ARG A 490 -9.35 18.75 -20.87
CA ARG A 490 -9.29 19.84 -21.87
C ARG A 490 -7.90 20.45 -22.03
N SER A 491 -7.05 20.38 -21.01
CA SER A 491 -5.78 21.11 -20.94
C SER A 491 -4.53 20.22 -20.98
N LEU A 492 -4.68 18.94 -21.37
CA LEU A 492 -3.59 17.94 -21.38
C LEU A 492 -2.28 18.41 -22.02
N GLU A 493 -2.34 19.19 -23.10
CA GLU A 493 -1.16 19.69 -23.83
C GLU A 493 -0.36 20.74 -23.02
N THR A 494 -0.99 21.36 -22.03
CA THR A 494 -0.39 22.39 -21.15
C THR A 494 -0.09 21.88 -19.75
N GLN A 495 -0.45 20.63 -19.45
CA GLN A 495 -0.16 20.01 -18.16
C GLN A 495 1.35 19.79 -18.00
N SER A 496 1.84 19.89 -16.77
CA SER A 496 3.19 19.42 -16.42
C SER A 496 3.07 18.04 -15.80
N PHE A 497 3.39 17.00 -16.57
CA PHE A 497 3.32 15.63 -16.09
C PHE A 497 4.41 15.32 -15.08
N ASN A 498 5.55 16.03 -15.12
CA ASN A 498 6.54 15.99 -14.05
C ASN A 498 5.95 16.48 -12.71
N LYS A 499 5.18 17.59 -12.68
CA LYS A 499 4.51 18.04 -11.45
C LYS A 499 3.49 17.02 -10.94
N ILE A 500 2.74 16.41 -11.85
CA ILE A 500 1.79 15.33 -11.51
C ILE A 500 2.52 14.13 -10.90
N PHE A 501 3.65 13.71 -11.51
CA PHE A 501 4.50 12.63 -11.01
C PHE A 501 4.95 12.90 -9.57
N TYR A 502 5.58 14.05 -9.30
CA TYR A 502 6.09 14.37 -7.96
C TYR A 502 4.97 14.57 -6.94
N SER A 503 3.84 15.14 -7.33
CA SER A 503 2.68 15.29 -6.42
C SER A 503 2.06 13.93 -6.08
N THR A 504 2.06 12.99 -7.02
CA THR A 504 1.61 11.61 -6.80
C THR A 504 2.59 10.86 -5.89
N LEU A 505 3.89 11.04 -6.13
CA LEU A 505 4.97 10.50 -5.31
C LEU A 505 4.85 10.95 -3.85
N ASP A 506 4.58 12.23 -3.61
CA ASP A 506 4.40 12.79 -2.26
C ASP A 506 3.20 12.17 -1.53
N ARG A 507 2.06 12.00 -2.21
CA ARG A 507 0.89 11.30 -1.65
C ARG A 507 1.20 9.84 -1.32
N LEU A 508 1.92 9.15 -2.20
CA LEU A 508 2.36 7.77 -1.96
C LEU A 508 3.34 7.69 -0.79
N GLN A 509 4.27 8.64 -0.68
CA GLN A 509 5.19 8.72 0.44
C GLN A 509 4.45 8.95 1.76
N GLY A 510 3.42 9.80 1.78
CA GLY A 510 2.55 9.97 2.95
C GLY A 510 1.78 8.71 3.34
N ALA A 511 1.33 7.92 2.36
CA ALA A 511 0.55 6.71 2.60
C ALA A 511 1.38 5.48 2.98
N TYR A 512 2.60 5.34 2.44
CA TYR A 512 3.44 4.14 2.62
C TYR A 512 4.70 4.39 3.47
N ASN A 513 5.08 5.65 3.69
CA ASN A 513 6.25 6.05 4.46
C ASN A 513 7.57 5.38 4.00
N ILE A 514 7.76 5.28 2.68
CA ILE A 514 8.83 4.51 2.03
C ILE A 514 10.22 5.04 2.42
N ILE A 515 10.43 6.36 2.36
CA ILE A 515 11.74 6.98 2.70
C ILE A 515 12.22 6.57 4.10
N LYS A 516 11.36 6.67 5.12
CA LYS A 516 11.72 6.31 6.50
C LYS A 516 12.14 4.85 6.57
N ARG A 517 11.34 3.95 5.99
CA ARG A 517 11.60 2.51 5.98
C ARG A 517 12.89 2.13 5.27
N VAL A 518 13.16 2.73 4.11
CA VAL A 518 14.41 2.52 3.36
C VAL A 518 15.62 3.02 4.14
N LYS A 519 15.50 4.15 4.86
CA LYS A 519 16.58 4.66 5.73
C LYS A 519 16.86 3.75 6.92
N GLU A 520 15.81 3.24 7.56
CA GLU A 520 15.91 2.35 8.72
C GLU A 520 16.43 0.95 8.32
N ASN A 521 16.12 0.47 7.11
CA ASN A 521 16.40 -0.90 6.66
C ASN A 521 17.18 -0.92 5.34
N ARG A 522 18.32 -0.21 5.27
CA ARG A 522 19.08 -0.01 4.02
C ARG A 522 19.50 -1.30 3.33
N ARG A 523 19.94 -2.30 4.08
CA ARG A 523 20.38 -3.60 3.54
C ARG A 523 19.21 -4.33 2.89
N LEU A 524 18.12 -4.50 3.62
CA LEU A 524 16.89 -5.07 3.08
C LEU A 524 16.38 -4.30 1.86
N ALA A 525 16.43 -2.96 1.86
CA ALA A 525 16.00 -2.18 0.71
C ALA A 525 16.83 -2.48 -0.57
N LEU A 526 18.15 -2.71 -0.42
CA LEU A 526 19.00 -3.16 -1.52
C LEU A 526 18.65 -4.59 -1.97
N GLU A 527 18.29 -5.46 -1.02
CA GLU A 527 17.79 -6.80 -1.31
C GLU A 527 16.54 -6.77 -2.18
N LEU A 528 15.55 -6.02 -1.75
CA LEU A 528 14.26 -5.87 -2.43
C LEU A 528 14.42 -5.29 -3.84
N LEU A 529 15.25 -4.25 -4.00
CA LEU A 529 15.56 -3.68 -5.31
C LEU A 529 16.18 -4.72 -6.24
N HIS A 530 17.20 -5.43 -5.77
CA HIS A 530 17.88 -6.43 -6.59
C HIS A 530 16.91 -7.51 -7.04
N HIS A 531 16.11 -8.08 -6.13
CA HIS A 531 15.12 -9.11 -6.48
C HIS A 531 14.05 -8.59 -7.45
N CYS A 532 13.62 -7.34 -7.30
CA CYS A 532 12.65 -6.71 -8.19
C CYS A 532 13.19 -6.49 -9.61
N ILE A 533 14.40 -5.93 -9.74
CA ILE A 533 15.01 -5.66 -11.05
C ILE A 533 15.38 -6.96 -11.76
N ASP A 534 15.91 -7.93 -11.02
CA ASP A 534 16.39 -9.19 -11.57
C ASP A 534 15.29 -10.25 -11.72
N ALA A 535 14.05 -9.92 -11.31
CA ALA A 535 12.91 -10.82 -11.24
C ALA A 535 13.29 -12.18 -10.59
N ILE A 536 13.99 -12.11 -9.45
CA ILE A 536 14.47 -13.30 -8.73
C ILE A 536 13.27 -13.92 -7.99
N PRO A 537 12.93 -15.20 -8.23
CA PRO A 537 11.84 -15.86 -7.55
C PRO A 537 12.10 -16.05 -6.06
N VAL A 538 11.09 -15.79 -5.24
CA VAL A 538 11.10 -15.93 -3.77
C VAL A 538 9.92 -16.77 -3.28
N GLU A 539 10.05 -17.33 -2.08
CA GLU A 539 9.01 -18.01 -1.30
C GLU A 539 8.56 -17.10 -0.14
N LEU A 540 7.36 -17.35 0.41
CA LEU A 540 6.76 -16.49 1.43
C LEU A 540 7.57 -16.44 2.74
N ASP A 541 8.25 -17.54 3.07
CA ASP A 541 9.06 -17.67 4.28
C ASP A 541 10.51 -17.23 4.11
N ASP A 542 10.92 -16.85 2.88
CA ASP A 542 12.26 -16.34 2.63
C ASP A 542 12.52 -15.08 3.46
N CYS A 543 13.70 -15.01 4.09
CA CYS A 543 14.19 -13.82 4.77
C CYS A 543 15.40 -13.27 4.02
N LEU A 544 15.26 -12.08 3.44
CA LEU A 544 16.30 -11.50 2.59
C LEU A 544 17.40 -10.78 3.39
N ASP A 545 17.12 -10.37 4.63
CA ASP A 545 18.14 -9.84 5.53
C ASP A 545 18.29 -10.75 6.77
N PRO A 546 19.37 -11.55 6.85
CA PRO A 546 19.61 -12.44 7.98
C PRO A 546 19.66 -11.73 9.35
N ASN A 547 19.91 -10.41 9.37
CA ASN A 547 19.91 -9.62 10.61
C ASN A 547 18.51 -9.20 11.07
N ALA A 548 17.51 -9.37 10.20
CA ALA A 548 16.11 -9.07 10.45
C ALA A 548 15.25 -10.32 10.14
N PRO A 549 15.40 -11.43 10.89
CA PRO A 549 14.70 -12.70 10.62
C PRO A 549 13.17 -12.59 10.69
N LYS A 550 12.64 -11.51 11.28
CA LYS A 550 11.21 -11.20 11.31
C LYS A 550 10.69 -10.63 9.99
N ASP A 551 11.56 -10.15 9.11
CA ASP A 551 11.22 -9.55 7.82
C ASP A 551 11.21 -10.61 6.71
N THR A 552 10.34 -11.63 6.87
CA THR A 552 10.06 -12.59 5.81
C THR A 552 9.30 -11.93 4.66
N ILE A 553 9.34 -12.52 3.46
CA ILE A 553 8.59 -12.01 2.29
C ILE A 553 7.10 -11.81 2.61
N ALA A 554 6.47 -12.75 3.32
CA ALA A 554 5.08 -12.62 3.77
C ALA A 554 4.86 -11.40 4.67
N ASN A 555 5.77 -11.14 5.62
CA ASN A 555 5.68 -9.99 6.52
C ASN A 555 5.93 -8.67 5.77
N LEU A 556 6.85 -8.67 4.80
CA LEU A 556 7.13 -7.50 3.97
C LEU A 556 5.98 -7.15 3.03
N GLU A 557 5.29 -8.15 2.46
CA GLU A 557 4.06 -7.91 1.71
C GLU A 557 2.95 -7.36 2.62
N ARG A 558 2.79 -7.94 3.82
CA ARG A 558 1.82 -7.48 4.82
C ARG A 558 2.02 -6.01 5.17
N ASP A 559 3.27 -5.62 5.43
CA ASP A 559 3.65 -4.30 5.95
C ASP A 559 3.85 -3.24 4.85
N ALA A 560 3.34 -3.52 3.63
CA ALA A 560 3.32 -2.59 2.49
C ALA A 560 4.69 -2.29 1.87
N HIS A 561 5.68 -3.15 2.05
CA HIS A 561 7.02 -2.93 1.52
C HIS A 561 7.20 -3.42 0.08
N ILE A 562 6.41 -4.43 -0.30
CA ILE A 562 6.47 -5.08 -1.62
C ILE A 562 5.09 -5.51 -2.11
N ILE A 563 5.01 -5.81 -3.39
CA ILE A 563 3.85 -6.45 -4.01
C ILE A 563 4.32 -7.75 -4.65
N LEU A 564 3.59 -8.85 -4.43
CA LEU A 564 3.93 -10.13 -5.01
C LEU A 564 3.07 -10.44 -6.24
N SER A 565 3.70 -11.00 -7.27
CA SER A 565 3.02 -11.69 -8.37
C SER A 565 3.48 -13.14 -8.45
N ARG A 566 2.57 -14.08 -8.74
CA ARG A 566 2.96 -15.47 -8.97
C ARG A 566 3.97 -15.57 -10.12
N HIS A 567 5.02 -16.34 -9.91
CA HIS A 567 6.04 -16.61 -10.92
C HIS A 567 5.62 -17.81 -11.77
N LYS A 568 5.04 -17.55 -12.94
CA LYS A 568 4.57 -18.60 -13.87
C LYS A 568 3.64 -19.60 -13.13
N ASP A 569 3.62 -20.86 -13.56
CA ASP A 569 2.87 -21.94 -12.91
C ASP A 569 3.63 -22.56 -11.71
N THR A 570 4.49 -21.79 -11.04
CA THR A 570 5.26 -22.26 -9.88
C THR A 570 4.67 -21.69 -8.58
N PRO A 571 4.92 -22.32 -7.40
CA PRO A 571 4.47 -21.76 -6.12
C PRO A 571 5.28 -20.52 -5.67
N LYS A 572 6.26 -20.08 -6.47
CA LYS A 572 7.13 -18.94 -6.15
C LYS A 572 6.53 -17.61 -6.59
N TYR A 573 7.09 -16.52 -6.08
CA TYR A 573 6.63 -15.16 -6.32
C TYR A 573 7.76 -14.28 -6.87
N ILE A 574 7.41 -13.26 -7.64
CA ILE A 574 8.30 -12.15 -8.01
C ILE A 574 7.89 -10.91 -7.21
N ILE A 575 8.90 -10.17 -6.75
CA ILE A 575 8.72 -8.88 -6.09
C ILE A 575 8.53 -7.79 -7.15
N ASN A 576 7.39 -7.11 -7.11
CA ASN A 576 7.07 -5.96 -7.95
C ASN A 576 7.05 -4.67 -7.15
N MET A 577 7.48 -3.58 -7.80
CA MET A 577 7.39 -2.22 -7.28
C MET A 577 6.90 -1.27 -8.38
N PRO A 578 5.93 -0.37 -8.08
CA PRO A 578 5.65 0.77 -8.93
C PRO A 578 6.92 1.57 -9.19
N PHE A 579 7.03 2.23 -10.36
CA PHE A 579 8.21 3.05 -10.66
C PHE A 579 8.39 4.17 -9.63
N PHE A 580 7.30 4.72 -9.09
CA PHE A 580 7.32 5.68 -7.98
C PHE A 580 8.14 5.16 -6.77
N PHE A 581 8.07 3.87 -6.48
CA PHE A 581 8.80 3.27 -5.37
C PHE A 581 10.28 3.14 -5.73
N LEU A 582 10.61 2.60 -6.92
CA LEU A 582 12.00 2.52 -7.40
C LEU A 582 12.70 3.88 -7.39
N TYR A 583 12.00 4.92 -7.84
CA TYR A 583 12.48 6.30 -7.78
C TYR A 583 12.86 6.69 -6.34
N THR A 584 11.94 6.47 -5.39
CA THR A 584 12.15 6.79 -3.98
C THR A 584 13.31 6.00 -3.36
N TYR A 585 13.43 4.73 -3.73
CA TYR A 585 14.51 3.86 -3.26
C TYR A 585 15.86 4.32 -3.79
N ASN A 586 16.00 4.60 -5.09
CA ASN A 586 17.25 5.14 -5.65
C ASN A 586 17.62 6.47 -4.97
N TYR A 587 16.66 7.39 -4.85
CA TYR A 587 16.86 8.69 -4.21
C TYR A 587 17.37 8.54 -2.77
N THR A 588 16.77 7.63 -2.00
CA THR A 588 17.09 7.45 -0.57
C THR A 588 18.38 6.65 -0.34
N LEU A 589 18.65 5.65 -1.17
CA LEU A 589 19.85 4.84 -1.07
C LEU A 589 21.05 5.58 -1.69
N GLY A 590 20.81 6.42 -2.69
CA GLY A 590 21.83 7.14 -3.45
C GLY A 590 22.65 6.21 -4.35
N ILE A 591 22.02 5.22 -5.01
CA ILE A 591 22.73 4.21 -5.83
C ILE A 591 23.43 4.86 -7.02
N VAL A 592 22.73 5.76 -7.71
CA VAL A 592 23.30 6.67 -8.72
C VAL A 592 22.74 8.07 -8.46
N PRO A 593 23.59 9.11 -8.44
CA PRO A 593 23.13 10.49 -8.34
C PRO A 593 22.27 10.88 -9.56
N PRO A 594 21.44 11.94 -9.48
CA PRO A 594 20.71 12.48 -10.63
C PRO A 594 21.71 12.79 -11.75
N PRO A 595 21.67 12.07 -12.88
CA PRO A 595 20.60 12.19 -13.89
C PRO A 595 19.75 10.94 -14.19
N LEU A 596 19.93 9.78 -13.54
CA LEU A 596 19.07 8.61 -13.82
C LEU A 596 17.58 8.97 -13.70
N GLU A 597 17.22 9.78 -12.72
CA GLU A 597 15.87 10.31 -12.54
C GLU A 597 15.42 11.26 -13.68
N ARG A 598 16.36 11.99 -14.28
CA ARG A 598 16.10 12.93 -15.37
C ARG A 598 15.89 12.23 -16.71
N THR A 599 16.54 11.08 -16.94
CA THR A 599 16.29 10.25 -18.15
C THR A 599 14.88 9.64 -18.16
N PHE A 600 14.15 9.76 -17.03
CA PHE A 600 12.79 9.32 -16.83
C PHE A 600 11.80 10.48 -16.58
N GLN A 601 12.12 11.72 -16.96
CA GLN A 601 11.11 12.77 -16.92
C GLN A 601 9.96 12.47 -17.87
N VAL A 602 8.73 12.53 -17.36
CA VAL A 602 7.52 12.14 -18.09
C VAL A 602 7.24 13.11 -19.25
N ASP A 603 7.62 14.38 -19.08
CA ASP A 603 7.47 15.43 -20.09
C ASP A 603 8.51 15.30 -21.25
N HIS A 604 9.57 14.50 -21.09
CA HIS A 604 10.64 14.40 -22.09
C HIS A 604 10.40 13.26 -23.08
N THR A 605 10.57 13.54 -24.37
CA THR A 605 10.63 12.49 -25.40
C THR A 605 12.07 12.01 -25.50
N MET A 606 12.29 10.71 -25.30
CA MET A 606 13.61 10.10 -25.50
C MET A 606 13.92 10.00 -27.00
N TYR A 607 15.00 10.66 -27.43
CA TYR A 607 15.63 10.46 -28.73
C TYR A 607 16.91 9.64 -28.56
N TRP A 608 17.71 9.55 -29.63
CA TRP A 608 18.92 8.72 -29.65
C TRP A 608 19.96 9.15 -28.59
N GLN A 609 20.10 10.45 -28.31
CA GLN A 609 21.03 10.95 -27.28
C GLN A 609 20.56 10.60 -25.85
N GLU A 610 19.25 10.69 -25.60
CA GLU A 610 18.68 10.30 -24.32
C GLU A 610 18.70 8.77 -24.11
N TRP A 611 18.70 7.98 -25.20
CA TRP A 611 18.90 6.54 -25.15
C TRP A 611 20.30 6.17 -24.67
N GLU A 612 21.34 6.78 -25.23
CA GLU A 612 22.73 6.60 -24.79
C GLU A 612 22.88 6.94 -23.30
N LEU A 613 22.32 8.08 -22.88
CA LEU A 613 22.32 8.47 -21.46
C LEU A 613 21.56 7.48 -20.58
N PHE A 614 20.41 6.97 -21.04
CA PHE A 614 19.64 5.97 -20.30
C PHE A 614 20.44 4.68 -20.11
N VAL A 615 21.07 4.15 -21.16
CA VAL A 615 21.89 2.92 -21.08
C VAL A 615 23.04 3.12 -20.09
N ALA A 616 23.80 4.21 -20.22
CA ALA A 616 24.91 4.52 -19.33
C ALA A 616 24.46 4.66 -17.85
N HIS A 617 23.36 5.36 -17.59
CA HIS A 617 22.85 5.51 -16.22
C HIS A 617 22.28 4.20 -15.65
N TYR A 618 21.63 3.39 -16.47
CA TYR A 618 21.17 2.07 -16.03
C TYR A 618 22.35 1.13 -15.75
N GLU A 619 23.40 1.14 -16.58
CA GLU A 619 24.62 0.38 -16.33
C GLU A 619 25.25 0.77 -14.98
N ALA A 620 25.42 2.07 -14.73
CA ALA A 620 25.90 2.56 -13.44
C ALA A 620 24.98 2.11 -12.29
N PHE A 621 23.66 2.18 -12.47
CA PHE A 621 22.69 1.79 -11.45
C PHE A 621 22.79 0.31 -11.10
N ARG A 622 22.74 -0.56 -12.10
CA ARG A 622 22.85 -2.01 -11.91
C ARG A 622 24.18 -2.38 -11.28
N ASN A 623 25.29 -1.86 -11.80
CA ASN A 623 26.63 -2.08 -11.26
C ASN A 623 26.72 -1.68 -9.78
N ASN A 624 26.29 -0.46 -9.44
CA ASN A 624 26.41 0.07 -8.08
C ASN A 624 25.48 -0.66 -7.11
N LEU A 625 24.29 -1.08 -7.56
CA LEU A 625 23.40 -1.93 -6.79
C LEU A 625 24.10 -3.26 -6.44
N LEU A 626 24.74 -3.91 -7.41
CA LEU A 626 25.48 -5.17 -7.20
C LEU A 626 26.67 -4.97 -6.26
N ILE A 627 27.43 -3.89 -6.37
CA ILE A 627 28.53 -3.59 -5.42
C ILE A 627 27.99 -3.44 -4.00
N ARG A 628 26.88 -2.73 -3.83
CA ARG A 628 26.25 -2.54 -2.52
C ARG A 628 25.65 -3.82 -1.95
N ARG A 629 25.42 -4.81 -2.81
CA ARG A 629 25.04 -6.18 -2.46
C ARG A 629 26.25 -7.06 -2.10
N GLY A 630 27.46 -6.55 -2.21
CA GLY A 630 28.71 -7.24 -1.86
C GLY A 630 29.40 -7.93 -3.03
N PHE A 631 28.91 -7.78 -4.26
CA PHE A 631 29.60 -8.32 -5.44
C PHE A 631 30.83 -7.47 -5.76
N GLN A 632 32.00 -8.12 -5.81
CA GLN A 632 33.27 -7.49 -6.18
C GLN A 632 33.66 -7.77 -7.63
N GLN A 633 33.20 -8.88 -8.19
CA GLN A 633 33.44 -9.30 -9.56
C GLN A 633 32.29 -10.16 -10.06
N LEU A 634 32.00 -10.14 -11.35
CA LEU A 634 30.95 -10.94 -11.97
C LEU A 634 31.32 -11.36 -13.40
N PRO A 635 30.86 -12.53 -13.86
CA PRO A 635 30.91 -12.86 -15.28
C PRO A 635 29.97 -11.95 -16.08
N LEU A 636 30.32 -11.67 -17.33
CA LEU A 636 29.55 -10.81 -18.22
C LEU A 636 28.11 -11.30 -18.41
N GLU A 637 27.84 -12.61 -18.38
CA GLU A 637 26.47 -13.15 -18.46
C GLU A 637 25.56 -12.70 -17.30
N LYS A 638 26.11 -12.42 -16.11
CA LYS A 638 25.35 -11.93 -14.95
C LYS A 638 25.24 -10.41 -14.93
N LEU A 639 26.25 -9.72 -15.45
CA LEU A 639 26.23 -8.27 -15.58
C LEU A 639 25.26 -7.84 -16.70
N TYR A 640 25.34 -8.50 -17.86
CA TYR A 640 24.53 -8.27 -19.06
C TYR A 640 23.51 -9.39 -19.28
N ARG A 641 22.60 -9.57 -18.33
CA ARG A 641 21.63 -10.66 -18.33
C ARG A 641 20.81 -10.73 -19.61
N GLY A 642 20.77 -11.93 -20.20
CA GLY A 642 20.00 -12.20 -21.41
C GLY A 642 20.66 -11.74 -22.70
N ALA A 643 21.86 -11.16 -22.65
CA ALA A 643 22.64 -10.84 -23.84
C ALA A 643 22.99 -12.10 -24.64
N TYR A 644 23.00 -11.96 -25.97
CA TYR A 644 23.62 -12.94 -26.85
C TYR A 644 25.13 -12.72 -26.85
N GLY A 645 25.90 -13.79 -26.90
CA GLY A 645 27.36 -13.77 -26.95
C GLY A 645 27.92 -15.19 -27.03
N LYS A 646 29.19 -15.31 -27.42
CA LYS A 646 29.90 -16.59 -27.30
C LYS A 646 30.07 -16.96 -25.83
N LYS A 647 30.10 -18.26 -25.55
CA LYS A 647 30.20 -18.79 -24.18
C LYS A 647 31.44 -18.26 -23.46
N GLU A 648 32.58 -18.26 -24.14
CA GLU A 648 33.87 -17.80 -23.61
C GLU A 648 33.84 -16.30 -23.23
N THR A 649 33.17 -15.48 -24.04
CA THR A 649 32.96 -14.06 -23.74
C THR A 649 32.00 -13.87 -22.57
N LEU A 650 30.88 -14.59 -22.56
CA LEU A 650 29.87 -14.52 -21.48
C LEU A 650 30.45 -14.93 -20.12
N GLU A 651 31.35 -15.92 -20.08
CA GLU A 651 32.03 -16.40 -18.89
C GLU A 651 33.19 -15.50 -18.43
N THR A 652 33.57 -14.48 -19.21
CA THR A 652 34.62 -13.53 -18.83
C THR A 652 34.24 -12.77 -17.56
N VAL A 653 35.07 -12.85 -16.52
CA VAL A 653 34.83 -12.23 -15.22
C VAL A 653 35.49 -10.86 -15.14
N VAL A 654 34.70 -9.84 -14.80
CA VAL A 654 35.15 -8.44 -14.64
C VAL A 654 35.00 -7.97 -13.21
N ALA A 655 35.96 -7.16 -12.74
CA ALA A 655 35.91 -6.50 -11.45
C ALA A 655 34.91 -5.34 -11.44
N LEU A 656 34.23 -5.14 -10.31
CA LEU A 656 33.25 -4.09 -10.11
C LEU A 656 33.83 -2.93 -9.30
N THR A 657 33.67 -1.72 -9.84
CA THR A 657 34.03 -0.42 -9.24
C THR A 657 32.79 0.45 -9.18
N ASN A 658 32.66 1.32 -8.17
CA ASN A 658 31.48 2.16 -8.04
C ASN A 658 31.48 3.23 -9.15
N LEU A 659 30.47 3.20 -10.02
CA LEU A 659 30.44 3.99 -11.25
C LEU A 659 29.69 5.30 -11.07
N SER A 660 30.24 6.35 -11.67
CA SER A 660 29.51 7.56 -12.04
C SER A 660 29.40 7.68 -13.57
N VAL A 661 28.55 8.57 -14.07
CA VAL A 661 28.37 8.79 -15.51
C VAL A 661 28.74 10.23 -15.84
N ARG A 662 29.54 10.40 -16.89
CA ARG A 662 30.07 11.68 -17.36
C ARG A 662 29.90 11.76 -18.87
N THR A 663 29.64 12.94 -19.42
CA THR A 663 29.54 13.14 -20.88
C THR A 663 30.73 13.95 -21.36
N SER A 664 31.45 13.47 -22.37
CA SER A 664 32.70 14.06 -22.85
C SER A 664 32.48 15.13 -23.92
N ASN A 665 33.20 16.27 -23.84
CA ASN A 665 33.27 17.23 -24.94
C ASN A 665 34.05 16.67 -26.14
N GLU A 666 35.12 15.94 -25.87
CA GLU A 666 36.04 15.40 -26.86
C GLU A 666 35.67 13.98 -27.28
N GLN A 667 36.19 13.54 -28.42
CA GLN A 667 35.96 12.22 -28.99
C GLN A 667 37.09 11.27 -28.59
N PHE A 668 36.79 10.25 -27.79
CA PHE A 668 37.69 9.14 -27.51
C PHE A 668 37.67 8.12 -28.67
N PRO A 669 38.80 7.47 -29.03
CA PRO A 669 40.15 7.61 -28.49
C PRO A 669 41.01 8.70 -29.15
N ASN A 670 40.45 9.51 -30.06
CA ASN A 670 41.20 10.59 -30.73
C ASN A 670 41.80 11.58 -29.73
N SER A 671 41.04 11.90 -28.68
CA SER A 671 41.54 12.55 -27.47
C SER A 671 41.45 11.61 -26.28
N THR A 672 42.50 11.58 -25.47
CA THR A 672 42.52 10.92 -24.15
C THR A 672 42.43 11.93 -23.00
N ASN A 673 42.55 13.22 -23.28
CA ASN A 673 42.32 14.31 -22.34
C ASN A 673 40.87 14.74 -22.49
N LEU A 674 39.98 14.09 -21.73
CA LEU A 674 38.54 14.30 -21.80
C LEU A 674 38.08 15.28 -20.73
N THR A 675 37.08 16.09 -21.05
CA THR A 675 36.43 17.04 -20.14
C THR A 675 34.91 16.84 -20.12
N ASP A 676 34.30 17.02 -18.96
CA ASP A 676 32.85 16.88 -18.78
C ASP A 676 32.10 18.06 -19.42
N LYS A 677 31.07 17.77 -20.23
CA LYS A 677 30.21 18.78 -20.87
C LYS A 677 29.51 19.72 -19.89
N SER A 678 29.21 19.25 -18.68
CA SER A 678 28.41 19.99 -17.70
C SER A 678 29.20 21.06 -16.95
N ASP A 679 30.47 20.80 -16.64
CA ASP A 679 31.29 21.68 -15.78
C ASP A 679 32.72 21.92 -16.31
N GLY A 680 33.11 21.27 -17.41
CA GLY A 680 34.44 21.39 -18.02
C GLY A 680 35.56 20.69 -17.23
N THR A 681 35.23 19.93 -16.18
CA THR A 681 36.24 19.25 -15.36
C THR A 681 36.87 18.08 -16.11
N LYS A 682 38.14 17.79 -15.82
CA LYS A 682 38.86 16.66 -16.43
C LYS A 682 38.23 15.34 -16.00
N ILE A 683 37.99 14.44 -16.97
CA ILE A 683 37.49 13.09 -16.74
C ILE A 683 38.68 12.12 -16.65
N ASP A 684 38.87 11.49 -15.50
CA ASP A 684 39.85 10.42 -15.32
C ASP A 684 39.25 9.06 -15.71
N TRP A 685 39.05 8.86 -17.01
CA TRP A 685 38.42 7.65 -17.54
C TRP A 685 39.23 6.36 -17.29
N LYS A 686 40.54 6.47 -16.99
CA LYS A 686 41.41 5.33 -16.69
C LYS A 686 41.21 4.77 -15.27
N ALA A 687 40.64 5.56 -14.35
CA ALA A 687 40.39 5.11 -12.98
C ALA A 687 39.37 3.94 -12.92
N GLY A 688 38.59 3.73 -13.98
CA GLY A 688 37.61 2.64 -14.08
C GLY A 688 36.36 2.85 -13.22
N ASP A 689 36.18 4.02 -12.61
CA ASP A 689 35.03 4.40 -11.78
C ASP A 689 34.04 5.36 -12.50
N VAL A 690 34.21 5.50 -13.81
CA VAL A 690 33.43 6.40 -14.67
C VAL A 690 33.02 5.68 -15.94
N ILE A 691 31.73 5.79 -16.28
CA ILE A 691 31.21 5.57 -17.63
C ILE A 691 31.26 6.90 -18.35
N VAL A 692 31.97 6.94 -19.48
CA VAL A 692 32.06 8.11 -20.34
C VAL A 692 31.11 7.93 -21.51
N VAL A 693 30.08 8.77 -21.59
CA VAL A 693 29.30 8.97 -22.82
C VAL A 693 30.16 9.82 -23.75
N ASN A 694 30.48 9.29 -24.93
CA ASN A 694 31.51 9.83 -25.78
C ASN A 694 31.11 11.16 -26.44
N GLY A 695 32.09 11.91 -26.94
CA GLY A 695 31.86 13.10 -27.75
C GLY A 695 31.06 12.76 -29.01
N ALA A 696 30.18 13.67 -29.40
CA ALA A 696 29.32 13.48 -30.58
C ALA A 696 30.19 13.18 -31.82
N SER A 697 29.74 12.22 -32.64
CA SER A 697 30.44 11.77 -33.85
C SER A 697 31.78 11.04 -33.64
N ALA A 698 32.07 10.57 -32.42
CA ALA A 698 33.18 9.65 -32.21
C ALA A 698 32.99 8.34 -33.01
N GLU A 699 34.10 7.78 -33.52
CA GLU A 699 34.07 6.50 -34.25
C GLU A 699 34.00 5.28 -33.32
N PHE A 700 34.54 5.42 -32.12
CA PHE A 700 34.60 4.38 -31.09
C PHE A 700 33.50 4.62 -30.06
N GLY A 701 32.68 3.61 -29.77
CA GLY A 701 31.72 3.54 -28.66
C GLY A 701 30.83 4.76 -28.38
N ASP A 702 29.52 4.55 -28.30
CA ASP A 702 28.62 5.62 -27.83
C ASP A 702 28.86 5.91 -26.33
N SER A 703 29.21 4.89 -25.55
CA SER A 703 29.85 5.05 -24.25
C SER A 703 30.96 4.02 -23.99
N PHE A 704 31.82 4.26 -23.01
CA PHE A 704 32.86 3.31 -22.62
C PHE A 704 33.28 3.45 -21.15
N LEU A 705 33.91 2.40 -20.63
CA LEU A 705 34.56 2.39 -19.31
C LEU A 705 35.69 1.36 -19.26
N VAL A 706 36.66 1.55 -18.36
CA VAL A 706 37.77 0.60 -18.13
C VAL A 706 37.39 -0.41 -17.04
N ARG A 707 37.67 -1.69 -17.27
CA ARG A 707 37.51 -2.78 -16.30
C ARG A 707 38.80 -3.58 -16.18
N ASN A 708 38.97 -4.23 -15.04
CA ASN A 708 39.97 -5.28 -14.87
C ASN A 708 39.30 -6.65 -14.96
N LEU A 709 39.94 -7.57 -15.68
CA LEU A 709 39.60 -9.00 -15.62
C LEU A 709 40.14 -9.63 -14.34
N SER A 710 39.71 -10.86 -14.06
CA SER A 710 40.18 -11.62 -12.89
C SER A 710 41.69 -11.86 -12.85
N ASP A 711 42.37 -11.84 -13.99
CA ASP A 711 43.83 -11.98 -14.11
C ASP A 711 44.58 -10.64 -14.02
N GLY A 712 43.86 -9.53 -13.82
CA GLY A 712 44.42 -8.17 -13.76
C GLY A 712 44.57 -7.49 -15.13
N THR A 713 44.16 -8.13 -16.23
CA THR A 713 44.18 -7.51 -17.55
C THR A 713 43.19 -6.35 -17.62
N GLU A 714 43.66 -5.16 -17.99
CA GLU A 714 42.80 -4.02 -18.29
C GLU A 714 42.08 -4.24 -19.62
N VAL A 715 40.77 -4.02 -19.64
CA VAL A 715 39.94 -4.08 -20.85
C VAL A 715 39.06 -2.85 -20.94
N LEU A 716 38.78 -2.41 -22.17
CA LEU A 716 37.74 -1.43 -22.43
C LEU A 716 36.41 -2.14 -22.64
N ILE A 717 35.38 -1.78 -21.88
CA ILE A 717 34.00 -2.09 -22.25
C ILE A 717 33.48 -0.91 -23.06
N SER A 718 33.04 -1.17 -24.29
CA SER A 718 32.46 -0.16 -25.17
C SER A 718 31.01 -0.50 -25.45
N THR A 719 30.09 0.40 -25.09
CA THR A 719 28.68 0.28 -25.47
C THR A 719 28.44 0.92 -26.83
N GLN A 720 27.56 0.31 -27.59
CA GLN A 720 27.13 0.74 -28.91
C GLN A 720 25.60 0.74 -28.89
N ASP A 721 25.01 1.92 -28.81
CA ASP A 721 23.62 2.15 -28.46
C ASP A 721 22.81 2.43 -29.74
N LYS A 722 22.48 1.36 -30.46
CA LYS A 722 21.79 1.45 -31.74
C LYS A 722 20.31 1.72 -31.57
N TRP A 723 19.96 2.97 -31.79
CA TRP A 723 18.60 3.45 -31.86
C TRP A 723 18.01 3.28 -33.27
N ASP A 724 16.92 2.53 -33.35
CA ASP A 724 15.98 2.55 -34.46
C ASP A 724 14.55 2.73 -33.92
N TYR A 725 13.64 3.17 -34.77
CA TYR A 725 12.23 3.26 -34.45
C TYR A 725 11.49 1.93 -34.57
N GLY A 726 12.19 0.81 -34.33
CA GLY A 726 11.64 -0.55 -34.33
C GLY A 726 11.04 -0.99 -35.66
N ALA A 727 11.38 -0.31 -36.76
CA ALA A 727 10.81 -0.53 -38.08
C ALA A 727 11.51 -1.68 -38.82
N ALA A 728 12.76 -1.97 -38.45
CA ALA A 728 13.54 -3.06 -39.02
C ALA A 728 14.11 -3.96 -37.92
N SER A 729 14.29 -5.24 -38.24
CA SER A 729 15.13 -6.12 -37.44
C SER A 729 16.60 -5.72 -37.59
N ILE A 730 17.40 -5.90 -36.54
CA ILE A 730 18.83 -5.64 -36.62
C ILE A 730 19.49 -6.69 -37.53
N LYS A 731 20.33 -6.23 -38.47
CA LYS A 731 21.05 -7.09 -39.41
C LYS A 731 22.46 -7.39 -38.91
N GLU A 732 22.99 -8.55 -39.27
CA GLU A 732 24.33 -9.01 -38.85
C GLU A 732 25.45 -8.01 -39.15
N ASN A 733 25.45 -7.44 -40.34
CA ASN A 733 26.42 -6.42 -40.73
C ASN A 733 26.39 -5.16 -39.84
N THR A 734 25.30 -4.91 -39.10
CA THR A 734 25.17 -3.73 -38.23
C THR A 734 26.07 -3.86 -37.02
N TRP A 735 25.93 -4.92 -36.21
CA TRP A 735 26.77 -5.11 -35.03
C TRP A 735 28.22 -5.44 -35.41
N LEU A 736 28.44 -6.20 -36.49
CA LEU A 736 29.79 -6.47 -37.00
C LEU A 736 30.52 -5.18 -37.40
N LYS A 737 29.81 -4.22 -38.02
CA LYS A 737 30.39 -2.92 -38.37
C LYS A 737 30.83 -2.15 -37.14
N GLU A 738 29.99 -2.06 -36.11
CA GLU A 738 30.32 -1.33 -34.88
C GLU A 738 31.43 -2.01 -34.09
N PHE A 739 31.43 -3.35 -34.01
CA PHE A 739 32.54 -4.13 -33.48
C PHE A 739 33.86 -3.82 -34.21
N ASN A 740 33.87 -3.90 -35.54
CA ASN A 740 35.07 -3.64 -36.35
C ASN A 740 35.55 -2.20 -36.24
N LYS A 741 34.65 -1.21 -36.10
CA LYS A 741 35.03 0.18 -35.83
C LYS A 741 35.75 0.29 -34.50
N ASN A 742 35.20 -0.27 -33.42
CA ASN A 742 35.81 -0.24 -32.10
C ASN A 742 37.23 -0.84 -32.12
N ILE A 743 37.39 -2.01 -32.75
CA ILE A 743 38.70 -2.66 -32.92
C ILE A 743 39.66 -1.79 -33.74
N SER A 744 39.19 -1.22 -34.86
CA SER A 744 40.00 -0.37 -35.75
C SER A 744 40.45 0.91 -35.04
N SER A 745 39.55 1.58 -34.33
CA SER A 745 39.85 2.80 -33.57
C SER A 745 40.83 2.51 -32.43
N LEU A 746 40.67 1.37 -31.73
CA LEU A 746 41.63 0.96 -30.70
C LEU A 746 43.00 0.64 -31.30
N THR A 747 43.06 -0.13 -32.38
CA THR A 747 44.33 -0.51 -33.05
C THR A 747 45.10 0.69 -33.58
N LYS A 748 44.39 1.73 -34.03
CA LYS A 748 44.99 2.99 -34.50
C LYS A 748 45.39 3.92 -33.35
N SER A 749 44.88 3.70 -32.15
CA SER A 749 45.18 4.51 -30.98
C SER A 749 46.51 4.09 -30.35
N ALA A 750 47.23 5.05 -29.75
CA ALA A 750 48.44 4.76 -28.96
C ALA A 750 48.09 4.42 -27.49
N LEU A 751 47.00 3.70 -27.26
CA LEU A 751 46.53 3.33 -25.93
C LEU A 751 47.32 2.14 -25.36
N SER A 752 47.42 2.09 -24.03
CA SER A 752 48.04 0.96 -23.32
C SER A 752 47.14 -0.26 -23.23
N ILE A 753 45.82 -0.09 -23.43
CA ILE A 753 44.82 -1.15 -23.40
C ILE A 753 44.61 -1.62 -24.83
N ASP A 754 44.78 -2.91 -25.09
CA ASP A 754 44.72 -3.52 -26.43
C ASP A 754 43.47 -4.40 -26.66
N ARG A 755 42.69 -4.68 -25.61
CA ARG A 755 41.46 -5.47 -25.67
C ARG A 755 40.21 -4.61 -25.41
N VAL A 756 39.22 -4.75 -26.27
CA VAL A 756 37.89 -4.13 -26.13
C VAL A 756 36.80 -5.19 -26.21
N ILE A 757 35.86 -5.14 -25.27
CA ILE A 757 34.61 -5.91 -25.30
C ILE A 757 33.51 -4.96 -25.74
N THR A 758 32.91 -5.26 -26.89
CA THR A 758 31.83 -4.43 -27.46
C THR A 758 30.48 -4.97 -27.03
N ILE A 759 29.62 -4.10 -26.51
CA ILE A 759 28.27 -4.42 -26.08
C ILE A 759 27.31 -3.59 -26.90
N VAL A 760 26.54 -4.25 -27.75
CA VAL A 760 25.56 -3.58 -28.60
C VAL A 760 24.20 -3.62 -27.93
N PHE A 761 23.72 -2.46 -27.47
CA PHE A 761 22.33 -2.29 -27.08
C PHE A 761 21.53 -1.81 -28.28
N THR A 762 20.44 -2.49 -28.59
CA THR A 762 19.60 -2.06 -29.71
C THR A 762 18.12 -2.09 -29.38
N THR A 763 17.44 -1.05 -29.84
CA THR A 763 15.97 -0.95 -29.80
C THR A 763 15.29 -1.81 -30.88
N GLN A 764 16.08 -2.43 -31.76
CA GLN A 764 15.61 -3.32 -32.82
C GLN A 764 15.39 -4.74 -32.30
N ARG A 765 14.52 -5.45 -33.02
CA ARG A 765 14.29 -6.88 -32.85
C ARG A 765 15.37 -7.71 -33.52
N LEU A 766 15.64 -8.92 -33.02
CA LEU A 766 16.51 -9.86 -33.73
C LEU A 766 15.84 -10.32 -35.04
N ASP A 767 16.61 -10.43 -36.12
CA ASP A 767 16.11 -10.96 -37.39
C ASP A 767 15.53 -12.37 -37.17
N ARG A 768 14.34 -12.62 -37.71
CA ARG A 768 13.64 -13.92 -37.61
C ARG A 768 14.46 -15.06 -38.21
N ASN A 769 15.40 -14.78 -39.10
CA ASN A 769 16.30 -15.76 -39.70
C ASN A 769 17.50 -16.11 -38.78
N LEU A 770 17.71 -15.38 -37.69
CA LEU A 770 18.85 -15.53 -36.76
C LEU A 770 18.43 -16.03 -35.36
N LYS A 771 17.23 -16.63 -35.25
CA LYS A 771 16.48 -16.86 -33.99
C LYS A 771 17.23 -17.58 -32.86
N ASP A 772 18.17 -18.46 -33.14
CA ASP A 772 18.68 -19.40 -32.12
C ASP A 772 20.07 -19.05 -31.57
N ALA A 773 20.90 -18.32 -32.33
CA ALA A 773 22.13 -17.68 -31.84
C ALA A 773 22.69 -16.77 -32.95
N PRO A 774 22.81 -15.44 -32.74
CA PRO A 774 23.53 -14.60 -33.69
C PRO A 774 25.01 -15.00 -33.73
N ASN A 775 25.58 -15.06 -34.93
CA ASN A 775 27.00 -15.29 -35.13
C ASN A 775 27.79 -14.04 -34.67
N LEU A 776 28.14 -14.01 -33.39
CA LEU A 776 28.88 -12.91 -32.78
C LEU A 776 30.39 -13.24 -32.73
N PRO A 777 31.26 -12.26 -33.01
CA PRO A 777 32.70 -12.39 -32.74
C PRO A 777 32.98 -12.65 -31.26
N ASP A 778 34.22 -13.07 -30.97
CA ASP A 778 34.70 -13.02 -29.57
C ASP A 778 34.69 -11.57 -29.08
N ASP A 779 34.47 -11.38 -27.78
CA ASP A 779 34.42 -10.06 -27.15
C ASP A 779 33.28 -9.16 -27.68
N CYS A 780 32.19 -9.77 -28.17
CA CYS A 780 31.00 -9.07 -28.63
C CYS A 780 29.73 -9.61 -27.96
N LEU A 781 28.95 -8.72 -27.35
CA LEU A 781 27.64 -9.01 -26.76
C LEU A 781 26.55 -8.21 -27.46
N LEU A 782 25.34 -8.78 -27.55
CA LEU A 782 24.18 -8.13 -28.17
C LEU A 782 22.96 -8.22 -27.27
N VAL A 783 22.36 -7.07 -26.94
CA VAL A 783 21.11 -6.95 -26.18
C VAL A 783 20.05 -6.31 -27.10
N THR A 784 19.12 -7.13 -27.58
CA THR A 784 18.02 -6.69 -28.47
C THR A 784 16.77 -6.30 -27.67
N LYS A 785 15.80 -5.69 -28.34
CA LYS A 785 14.52 -5.26 -27.73
C LYS A 785 13.80 -6.39 -26.98
N GLU A 786 13.85 -7.63 -27.44
CA GLU A 786 13.21 -8.76 -26.75
C GLU A 786 13.88 -9.12 -25.41
N LYS A 787 15.12 -8.69 -25.20
CA LYS A 787 15.90 -8.96 -23.99
C LYS A 787 15.81 -7.83 -22.97
N PHE A 788 15.10 -6.74 -23.28
CA PHE A 788 15.02 -5.58 -22.40
C PHE A 788 14.41 -5.90 -21.04
N GLU A 789 13.35 -6.70 -20.98
CA GLU A 789 12.77 -7.10 -19.70
C GLU A 789 13.74 -7.95 -18.87
N THR A 790 14.58 -8.77 -19.53
CA THR A 790 15.61 -9.57 -18.84
C THR A 790 16.78 -8.73 -18.35
N TYR A 791 17.20 -7.73 -19.13
CA TYR A 791 18.36 -6.89 -18.81
C TYR A 791 18.00 -5.69 -17.93
N PHE A 792 17.03 -4.88 -18.35
CA PHE A 792 16.56 -3.68 -17.63
C PHE A 792 15.64 -4.03 -16.44
N GLY A 793 15.12 -5.26 -16.40
CA GLY A 793 14.05 -5.63 -15.48
C GLY A 793 12.69 -5.11 -15.95
N PRO A 794 11.58 -5.65 -15.40
CA PRO A 794 10.23 -5.33 -15.86
C PRO A 794 9.90 -3.83 -15.75
N VAL A 795 10.40 -3.15 -14.72
CA VAL A 795 10.02 -1.77 -14.43
C VAL A 795 10.78 -0.75 -15.30
N PHE A 796 12.09 -0.89 -15.48
CA PHE A 796 12.83 0.00 -16.39
C PHE A 796 12.59 -0.37 -17.85
N SER A 797 12.33 -1.65 -18.16
CA SER A 797 11.95 -2.08 -19.50
C SER A 797 10.66 -1.43 -19.97
N SER A 798 9.66 -1.22 -19.10
CA SER A 798 8.42 -0.54 -19.50
C SER A 798 8.68 0.92 -19.86
N ARG A 799 9.42 1.65 -19.01
CA ARG A 799 9.87 3.03 -19.29
C ARG A 799 10.71 3.15 -20.54
N ALA A 800 11.69 2.26 -20.71
CA ALA A 800 12.44 2.15 -21.94
C ALA A 800 11.45 1.94 -23.08
N THR A 801 10.61 0.90 -23.04
CA THR A 801 9.64 0.58 -24.11
C THR A 801 8.68 1.71 -24.43
N PHE A 802 8.20 2.52 -23.49
CA PHE A 802 7.37 3.71 -23.75
C PHE A 802 8.19 4.87 -24.33
N ALA A 803 9.40 5.07 -23.85
CA ALA A 803 10.34 6.04 -24.40
C ALA A 803 10.70 5.66 -25.85
N ILE A 804 11.07 4.40 -26.08
CA ILE A 804 11.27 3.68 -27.36
C ILE A 804 9.94 3.39 -28.06
N ALA A 805 8.75 3.64 -27.51
CA ALA A 805 7.49 3.67 -28.29
C ALA A 805 7.44 4.93 -29.16
N ALA A 806 8.46 5.78 -29.03
CA ALA A 806 9.52 5.98 -30.01
C ALA A 806 9.46 5.24 -31.37
N ALA A 807 9.08 3.97 -31.37
CA ALA A 807 8.92 3.15 -32.55
C ALA A 807 7.70 3.62 -33.31
N ILE A 808 7.52 3.22 -34.57
CA ILE A 808 6.40 3.73 -35.36
C ILE A 808 5.08 3.22 -34.75
N ASN A 809 4.51 4.00 -33.84
CA ASN A 809 3.25 3.76 -33.19
C ASN A 809 2.17 4.50 -33.97
N PRO A 810 1.14 3.83 -34.47
CA PRO A 810 0.16 4.48 -35.31
C PRO A 810 -0.68 5.50 -34.54
N ASN A 811 -0.70 5.47 -33.20
CA ASN A 811 -1.40 6.42 -32.33
C ASN A 811 -0.59 7.65 -31.94
N PHE A 812 0.74 7.57 -31.88
CA PHE A 812 1.58 8.64 -31.30
C PHE A 812 2.59 9.24 -32.28
N SER A 813 2.91 8.54 -33.38
CA SER A 813 3.93 8.98 -34.33
C SER A 813 3.52 10.25 -35.06
N ASP A 814 4.44 11.16 -35.36
CA ASP A 814 4.15 12.21 -36.34
C ASP A 814 4.05 11.63 -37.77
N LEU A 815 3.59 12.47 -38.72
CA LEU A 815 3.40 12.05 -40.10
C LEU A 815 4.70 11.57 -40.76
N LYS A 816 5.80 12.32 -40.57
CA LYS A 816 7.10 11.96 -41.17
C LYS A 816 7.59 10.62 -40.65
N ARG A 817 7.35 10.34 -39.37
CA ARG A 817 7.69 9.07 -38.74
C ARG A 817 6.86 7.91 -39.31
N LEU A 818 5.55 8.08 -39.50
CA LEU A 818 4.72 7.06 -40.14
C LEU A 818 5.20 6.71 -41.55
N GLN A 819 5.68 7.69 -42.30
CA GLN A 819 6.18 7.53 -43.67
C GLN A 819 7.46 6.69 -43.77
N THR A 820 8.12 6.42 -42.63
CA THR A 820 9.28 5.52 -42.60
C THR A 820 8.88 4.03 -42.67
N ILE A 821 7.60 3.70 -42.49
CA ILE A 821 7.09 2.34 -42.78
C ILE A 821 7.08 2.13 -44.29
N TYR A 822 7.70 1.02 -44.74
CA TYR A 822 7.69 0.63 -46.14
C TYR A 822 6.25 0.54 -46.69
N GLY A 823 5.96 1.32 -47.73
CA GLY A 823 4.63 1.36 -48.37
C GLY A 823 3.65 2.40 -47.79
N VAL A 824 4.06 3.17 -46.77
CA VAL A 824 3.27 4.29 -46.20
C VAL A 824 3.77 5.61 -46.79
N GLY A 825 3.01 6.21 -47.71
CA GLY A 825 3.29 7.54 -48.27
C GLY A 825 2.53 8.67 -47.56
N ASP A 826 2.63 9.90 -48.06
CA ASP A 826 1.97 11.08 -47.49
C ASP A 826 0.48 10.86 -47.22
N VAL A 827 -0.24 10.38 -48.24
CA VAL A 827 -1.69 10.11 -48.15
C VAL A 827 -2.00 9.08 -47.06
N THR A 828 -1.24 7.99 -47.02
CA THR A 828 -1.42 6.92 -46.01
C THR A 828 -1.14 7.41 -44.62
N SER A 829 -0.03 8.14 -44.42
CA SER A 829 0.36 8.66 -43.12
C SER A 829 -0.67 9.65 -42.57
N ALA A 830 -1.23 10.51 -43.43
CA ALA A 830 -2.32 11.43 -43.08
C ALA A 830 -3.60 10.68 -42.69
N GLN A 831 -3.96 9.64 -43.44
CA GLN A 831 -5.10 8.78 -43.09
C GLN A 831 -4.89 8.04 -41.77
N ILE A 832 -3.67 7.53 -41.52
CA ILE A 832 -3.31 6.91 -40.23
C ILE A 832 -3.47 7.92 -39.10
N ALA A 833 -2.97 9.15 -39.26
CA ALA A 833 -3.11 10.17 -38.22
C ALA A 833 -4.57 10.60 -37.99
N GLN A 834 -5.37 10.70 -39.05
CA GLN A 834 -6.77 11.14 -38.99
C GLN A 834 -7.70 10.11 -38.31
N ASN A 835 -7.39 8.81 -38.40
CA ASN A 835 -8.25 7.73 -37.91
C ASN A 835 -7.81 7.17 -36.54
N ARG A 836 -6.90 7.84 -35.85
CA ARG A 836 -6.48 7.51 -34.48
C ARG A 836 -7.63 7.61 -33.48
N PRO A 837 -7.53 6.93 -32.32
CA PRO A 837 -6.57 5.88 -31.97
C PRO A 837 -6.98 4.48 -32.48
N TYR A 838 -6.02 3.56 -32.46
CA TYR A 838 -6.08 2.16 -32.90
C TYR A 838 -5.82 1.22 -31.72
N ARG A 839 -6.63 0.17 -31.59
CA ARG A 839 -6.51 -0.83 -30.52
C ARG A 839 -5.51 -1.93 -30.81
N ASN A 840 -5.38 -2.33 -32.07
CA ASN A 840 -4.44 -3.34 -32.51
C ASN A 840 -4.22 -3.17 -34.02
N GLU A 841 -3.39 -4.04 -34.62
CA GLU A 841 -3.14 -4.00 -36.05
C GLU A 841 -4.41 -4.26 -36.88
N GLU A 842 -5.31 -5.13 -36.41
CA GLU A 842 -6.57 -5.43 -37.09
C GLU A 842 -7.53 -4.24 -37.13
N ASP A 843 -7.65 -3.49 -36.04
CA ASP A 843 -8.42 -2.26 -35.95
C ASP A 843 -7.86 -1.20 -36.91
N LEU A 844 -6.55 -1.05 -36.96
CA LEU A 844 -5.88 -0.18 -37.95
C LEU A 844 -6.18 -0.60 -39.40
N ARG A 845 -6.07 -1.89 -39.72
CA ARG A 845 -6.40 -2.42 -41.05
C ARG A 845 -7.90 -2.30 -41.38
N THR A 846 -8.77 -2.23 -40.38
CA THR A 846 -10.21 -2.10 -40.56
C THR A 846 -10.62 -0.64 -40.77
N LYS A 847 -10.06 0.30 -39.99
CA LYS A 847 -10.24 1.74 -40.19
C LYS A 847 -9.59 2.25 -41.48
N ILE A 848 -8.59 1.53 -42.00
CA ILE A 848 -7.92 1.83 -43.28
C ILE A 848 -7.92 0.58 -44.17
N PRO A 849 -9.07 0.22 -44.79
CA PRO A 849 -9.28 -1.05 -45.47
C PRO A 849 -8.26 -1.40 -46.56
N TRP A 850 -7.71 -0.39 -47.25
CA TRP A 850 -6.74 -0.60 -48.32
C TRP A 850 -5.35 -1.05 -47.82
N LEU A 851 -5.08 -0.95 -46.52
CA LEU A 851 -3.92 -1.63 -45.91
C LEU A 851 -4.08 -3.16 -45.94
N LYS A 852 -5.29 -3.71 -46.10
CA LYS A 852 -5.51 -5.15 -46.30
C LYS A 852 -5.14 -5.60 -47.72
N SER A 853 -5.30 -4.73 -48.73
CA SER A 853 -5.11 -5.07 -50.14
C SER A 853 -3.67 -4.86 -50.63
N ARG A 854 -2.88 -4.04 -49.96
CA ARG A 854 -1.43 -3.94 -50.17
C ARG A 854 -0.74 -4.76 -49.09
N SER A 855 0.17 -5.65 -49.45
CA SER A 855 1.02 -6.41 -48.53
C SER A 855 2.04 -5.49 -47.82
N ILE A 856 1.52 -4.52 -47.06
CA ILE A 856 2.28 -3.56 -46.26
C ILE A 856 2.72 -4.30 -45.00
N ASP A 857 4.04 -4.30 -44.79
CA ASP A 857 4.66 -4.84 -43.60
C ASP A 857 4.44 -3.90 -42.42
N LEU A 858 3.46 -4.23 -41.58
CA LEU A 858 3.15 -3.53 -40.35
C LEU A 858 3.83 -4.17 -39.13
N SER A 859 4.76 -5.11 -39.32
CA SER A 859 5.47 -5.76 -38.21
C SER A 859 6.34 -4.79 -37.40
N GLY A 860 6.63 -3.60 -37.95
CA GLY A 860 7.26 -2.47 -37.26
C GLY A 860 6.32 -1.66 -36.34
N LEU A 861 5.01 -1.96 -36.32
CA LEU A 861 4.10 -1.42 -35.31
C LEU A 861 4.30 -2.20 -34.01
N THR A 862 4.86 -1.55 -32.99
CA THR A 862 5.39 -2.29 -31.83
C THR A 862 4.59 -2.13 -30.53
N TYR A 863 3.58 -1.26 -30.51
CA TYR A 863 2.83 -0.99 -29.28
C TYR A 863 1.41 -0.49 -29.59
N PHE A 864 0.40 -1.19 -29.09
CA PHE A 864 -0.98 -0.71 -29.08
C PHE A 864 -1.49 -0.74 -27.64
N PRO A 865 -1.46 0.39 -26.91
CA PRO A 865 -1.82 0.40 -25.50
C PRO A 865 -3.27 0.02 -25.25
N PHE A 866 -4.14 0.11 -26.27
CA PHE A 866 -5.58 -0.09 -26.17
C PHE A 866 -6.05 -1.48 -26.65
N GLY A 867 -5.12 -2.38 -26.98
CA GLY A 867 -5.40 -3.74 -27.42
C GLY A 867 -5.66 -4.70 -26.28
N GLU A 868 -6.31 -5.83 -26.58
CA GLU A 868 -6.41 -6.96 -25.66
C GLU A 868 -5.10 -7.75 -25.57
#